data_AF-A0A1G7KGZ8-F1
#
_entry.id   AF-A0A1G7KGZ8-F1
#
_cell.length_a   1.000
_cell.length_b   1.000
_cell.length_c   1.000
_cell.angle_alpha   90.00
_cell.angle_beta   90.00
_cell.angle_gamma   90.00
#
_symmetry.space_group_name_H-M   'P 1'
#
loop_
_entity.id
_entity.type
_entity.pdbx_description
1 polymer ?
#
loop_
_entity_poly.entity_id
_entity_poly.type
_entity_poly.pdbx_seq_one_letter_code
_entity_poly.pdbx_strand_id
1 'polypeptide(L)'
;MALGYGGRSLPNVGAEYVEDPPEGIRIGIALSGGGIRSAAFNLGAMQALQHRHVLERADYLTGVSGGNYVASALTITGAYSNPGTDNGKPHWGSGSVEERHLRQHTNYLAPGRVGRLWLGLSMVYGFILNYLPFVLCAFIGGKLAGWALNWLGQPLERLRLNGLDLPAALPLKVLLIGAAALAVVAVLLVAYRRFIDIRRSPRNYGETRSEGVAANLVLLVGVIAVLLVLPPLASLYGKVSTAMISWLFHEPPEAFDTTQGRVVMAAVWLVLSLVLAIAALALSRRFRALRLMLVLSGLGSAGLLLVPLLSSLEFAARLGVRGTGDLLGVLAATAVVVLMSIKVHNRRYSMHLFYRERLNSVFALRRKLNEDGDVVCEPIGYDERLYFSKIGSKLRASGRKMPKLIVCCAVNLTSDEVPVGRFAESFTFEHDQSGGGLFGRRGTDWYEEQTGLPGTQLTLPSIMAVSGAALSPLMGRFTYPPLRFLMALTNVRLGVWIKNPLHPRWERKPEPPRGRLARLWASVLDGWHEPGALYVLREALGATKSTHRFIYLTDGGHWENTGLVELLRRRCTHVLCFDASSDPTGAGLDIGRAIALARSELGADVELDPRPTMPGEDGMSELMAVRGQVRYPDQGGEAKLIYGKAVLTRSGSWDLHAFKAREGRFPNHSTSKQMFTDEQFEAYRRLGYEAGTQAVDLLNIPDALLSPVRIVLS
;
A
#
# COMPACT_ATOMS: atom_id res chain seq x y z
N MET A 1 -8.65 -11.88 40.49
CA MET A 1 -7.49 -11.46 39.67
C MET A 1 -7.92 -10.26 38.85
N ALA A 2 -7.47 -9.08 39.25
CA ALA A 2 -7.80 -7.81 38.61
C ALA A 2 -7.08 -7.69 37.27
N LEU A 3 -7.83 -7.66 36.16
CA LEU A 3 -7.32 -7.18 34.89
C LEU A 3 -7.21 -5.65 35.03
N GLY A 4 -6.00 -5.21 35.36
CA GLY A 4 -5.65 -3.80 35.52
C GLY A 4 -5.97 -3.02 34.26
N TYR A 5 -6.74 -1.96 34.45
CA TYR A 5 -7.00 -0.92 33.48
C TYR A 5 -5.69 -0.20 33.16
N GLY A 6 -5.09 -0.50 32.01
CA GLY A 6 -4.12 0.38 31.40
C GLY A 6 -4.87 1.53 30.74
N GLY A 7 -5.08 2.64 31.46
CA GLY A 7 -5.18 3.92 30.77
C GLY A 7 -3.95 4.01 29.87
N ARG A 8 -4.13 4.25 28.56
CA ARG A 8 -2.99 4.43 27.66
C ARG A 8 -2.16 5.57 28.22
N SER A 9 -1.04 5.26 28.88
CA SER A 9 -0.02 6.24 29.22
C SER A 9 0.31 6.96 27.92
N LEU A 10 0.43 8.29 27.95
CA LEU A 10 1.03 9.01 26.84
C LEU A 10 2.33 8.28 26.48
N PRO A 11 2.56 7.95 25.20
CA PRO A 11 3.77 7.23 24.80
C PRO A 11 4.97 7.95 25.40
N ASN A 12 5.79 7.23 26.16
CA ASN A 12 7.03 7.78 26.68
C ASN A 12 7.93 8.02 25.47
N VAL A 13 8.11 9.28 25.09
CA VAL A 13 8.88 9.70 23.91
C VAL A 13 10.30 9.13 23.93
N GLY A 14 10.90 8.92 25.12
CA GLY A 14 12.21 8.30 25.27
C GLY A 14 12.25 6.81 24.87
N ALA A 15 11.13 6.08 25.00
CA ALA A 15 11.01 4.67 24.64
C ALA A 15 10.81 4.43 23.13
N GLU A 16 10.71 5.51 22.34
CA GLU A 16 10.52 5.46 20.90
C GLU A 16 11.83 5.38 20.10
N TYR A 17 12.96 5.71 20.72
CA TYR A 17 14.29 5.54 20.14
C TYR A 17 14.69 4.08 20.13
N VAL A 18 15.31 3.66 19.02
CA VAL A 18 15.73 2.26 18.80
C VAL A 18 17.13 2.01 19.35
N GLU A 19 17.95 3.05 19.40
CA GLU A 19 19.34 2.98 19.83
C GLU A 19 19.65 4.06 20.84
N ASP A 20 20.60 3.73 21.72
CA ASP A 20 21.20 4.68 22.65
C ASP A 20 21.99 5.76 21.90
N PRO A 21 22.17 6.93 22.54
CA PRO A 21 23.04 7.98 22.01
C PRO A 21 24.43 7.42 21.68
N PRO A 22 24.96 7.64 20.46
CA PRO A 22 26.30 7.18 20.12
C PRO A 22 27.36 7.97 20.89
N GLU A 23 28.46 7.31 21.27
CA GLU A 23 29.65 7.98 21.83
C GLU A 23 30.41 8.82 20.77
N GLY A 24 30.10 8.65 19.48
CA GLY A 24 30.80 9.31 18.37
C GLY A 24 29.94 9.57 17.14
N ILE A 25 30.59 9.58 15.97
CA ILE A 25 29.92 9.84 14.69
C ILE A 25 29.09 8.61 14.31
N ARG A 26 27.79 8.83 14.08
CA ARG A 26 26.85 7.86 13.50
C ARG A 26 26.25 8.49 12.25
N ILE A 27 26.65 7.99 11.09
CA ILE A 27 26.25 8.54 9.78
C ILE A 27 25.01 7.81 9.27
N GLY A 28 23.96 8.57 8.97
CA GLY A 28 22.73 8.08 8.36
C GLY A 28 22.49 8.72 7.00
N ILE A 29 22.14 7.93 5.99
CA ILE A 29 21.75 8.41 4.66
C ILE A 29 20.27 8.09 4.42
N ALA A 30 19.48 9.08 4.04
CA ALA A 30 18.06 8.92 3.73
C ALA A 30 17.80 9.15 2.25
N LEU A 31 17.19 8.17 1.61
CA LEU A 31 16.81 8.20 0.21
C LEU A 31 15.28 8.19 0.10
N SER A 32 14.75 9.36 -0.26
CA SER A 32 13.30 9.58 -0.37
C SER A 32 12.62 8.75 -1.47
N GLY A 33 11.28 8.81 -1.49
CA GLY A 33 10.43 8.17 -2.48
C GLY A 33 10.09 9.02 -3.71
N GLY A 34 9.53 8.36 -4.73
CA GLY A 34 9.14 9.01 -5.99
C GLY A 34 9.28 8.14 -7.26
N GLY A 35 9.34 6.81 -7.11
CA GLY A 35 9.50 5.87 -8.22
C GLY A 35 10.86 5.97 -8.92
N ILE A 36 10.88 5.64 -10.22
CA ILE A 36 12.12 5.62 -11.02
C ILE A 36 12.87 6.96 -11.04
N ARG A 37 12.15 8.09 -10.95
CA ARG A 37 12.75 9.42 -10.82
C ARG A 37 13.66 9.52 -9.61
N SER A 38 13.10 9.12 -8.47
CA SER A 38 13.81 9.15 -7.19
C SER A 38 14.96 8.15 -7.19
N ALA A 39 14.76 6.97 -7.79
CA ALA A 39 15.84 5.99 -7.96
C ALA A 39 17.02 6.59 -8.77
N ALA A 40 16.76 7.29 -9.88
CA ALA A 40 17.81 7.92 -10.68
C ALA A 40 18.57 9.03 -9.90
N PHE A 41 17.83 9.95 -9.27
CA PHE A 41 18.44 11.01 -8.45
C PHE A 41 19.24 10.44 -7.28
N ASN A 42 18.66 9.52 -6.51
CA ASN A 42 19.33 8.93 -5.36
C ASN A 42 20.53 8.07 -5.76
N LEU A 43 20.52 7.41 -6.94
CA LEU A 43 21.71 6.74 -7.48
C LEU A 43 22.84 7.74 -7.70
N GLY A 44 22.55 8.88 -8.32
CA GLY A 44 23.53 9.96 -8.51
C GLY A 44 24.11 10.47 -7.19
N ALA A 45 23.24 10.73 -6.21
CA ALA A 45 23.67 11.16 -4.88
C ALA A 45 24.57 10.11 -4.22
N MET A 46 24.18 8.83 -4.23
CA MET A 46 24.99 7.73 -3.73
C MET A 46 26.34 7.62 -4.43
N GLN A 47 26.41 7.84 -5.74
CA GLN A 47 27.65 7.85 -6.50
C GLN A 47 28.60 8.97 -6.05
N ALA A 48 28.07 10.15 -5.71
CA ALA A 48 28.87 11.24 -5.15
C ALA A 48 29.39 10.89 -3.73
N LEU A 49 28.54 10.30 -2.89
CA LEU A 49 28.95 9.83 -1.55
C LEU A 49 30.02 8.75 -1.62
N GLN A 50 29.88 7.80 -2.55
CA GLN A 50 30.83 6.72 -2.79
C GLN A 50 32.18 7.25 -3.29
N HIS A 51 32.17 8.26 -4.18
CA HIS A 51 33.39 8.92 -4.65
C HIS A 51 34.18 9.59 -3.51
N ARG A 52 33.52 9.98 -2.41
CA ARG A 52 34.13 10.56 -1.20
C ARG A 52 34.21 9.58 -0.03
N HIS A 53 33.99 8.28 -0.27
CA HIS A 53 33.99 7.21 0.74
C HIS A 53 33.00 7.36 1.90
N VAL A 54 32.01 8.25 1.78
CA VAL A 54 30.99 8.49 2.82
C VAL A 54 30.01 7.32 2.88
N LEU A 55 29.68 6.73 1.72
CA LEU A 55 28.70 5.64 1.65
C LEU A 55 29.17 4.38 2.37
N GLU A 56 30.45 4.01 2.24
CA GLU A 56 31.08 2.86 2.89
C GLU A 56 31.27 3.05 4.40
N ARG A 57 31.26 4.31 4.85
CA ARG A 57 31.37 4.71 6.26
C ARG A 57 30.03 4.93 6.93
N ALA A 58 28.93 4.94 6.17
CA ALA A 58 27.60 5.11 6.72
C ALA A 58 27.18 3.90 7.54
N ASP A 59 26.53 4.16 8.68
CA ASP A 59 25.98 3.12 9.54
C ASP A 59 24.60 2.67 9.05
N TYR A 60 23.80 3.63 8.57
CA TYR A 60 22.43 3.39 8.15
C TYR A 60 22.12 3.99 6.78
N LEU A 61 21.35 3.23 6.01
CA LEU A 61 20.79 3.67 4.73
C LEU A 61 19.28 3.42 4.77
N THR A 62 18.49 4.50 4.92
CA THR A 62 17.02 4.41 4.82
C THR A 62 16.59 4.61 3.38
N GLY A 63 15.63 3.81 2.95
CA GLY A 63 15.01 3.92 1.63
C GLY A 63 13.50 3.94 1.74
N VAL A 64 12.87 4.90 1.06
CA VAL A 64 11.43 4.94 0.81
C VAL A 64 11.19 4.76 -0.69
N SER A 65 10.28 3.88 -1.09
CA SER A 65 9.81 3.77 -2.48
C SER A 65 10.95 3.71 -3.51
N GLY A 66 11.06 4.69 -4.40
CA GLY A 66 12.14 4.78 -5.39
C GLY A 66 13.57 4.82 -4.83
N GLY A 67 13.80 5.53 -3.71
CA GLY A 67 15.09 5.51 -3.02
C GLY A 67 15.43 4.14 -2.45
N ASN A 68 14.42 3.38 -2.02
CA ASN A 68 14.61 2.00 -1.61
C ASN A 68 15.02 1.07 -2.77
N TYR A 69 14.64 1.35 -4.02
CA TYR A 69 15.02 0.48 -5.13
C TYR A 69 16.54 0.38 -5.26
N VAL A 70 17.22 1.54 -5.26
CA VAL A 70 18.69 1.61 -5.36
C VAL A 70 19.38 1.17 -4.07
N ALA A 71 18.79 1.45 -2.90
CA ALA A 71 19.33 1.00 -1.62
C ALA A 71 19.29 -0.54 -1.47
N SER A 72 18.17 -1.16 -1.85
CA SER A 72 18.00 -2.61 -1.91
C SER A 72 18.93 -3.22 -2.96
N ALA A 73 19.05 -2.60 -4.13
CA ALA A 73 19.93 -3.07 -5.19
C ALA A 73 21.41 -3.09 -4.78
N LEU A 74 21.89 -2.02 -4.12
CA LEU A 74 23.23 -1.96 -3.56
C LEU A 74 23.44 -3.10 -2.55
N THR A 75 22.50 -3.29 -1.64
CA THR A 75 22.55 -4.35 -0.61
C THR A 75 22.60 -5.75 -1.21
N ILE A 76 21.79 -6.01 -2.24
CA ILE A 76 21.78 -7.31 -2.97
C ILE A 76 23.12 -7.52 -3.67
N THR A 77 23.58 -6.56 -4.47
CA THR A 77 24.85 -6.70 -5.21
C THR A 77 26.05 -6.85 -4.29
N GLY A 78 26.07 -6.18 -3.14
CA GLY A 78 27.11 -6.37 -2.11
C GLY A 78 27.10 -7.76 -1.48
N ALA A 79 25.92 -8.34 -1.24
CA ALA A 79 25.79 -9.69 -0.69
C ALA A 79 26.13 -10.80 -1.69
N TYR A 80 26.02 -10.51 -2.98
CA TYR A 80 26.27 -11.41 -4.10
C TYR A 80 27.56 -11.08 -4.86
N SER A 81 28.40 -10.23 -4.30
CA SER A 81 29.67 -9.89 -4.92
C SER A 81 30.64 -11.06 -4.87
N ASN A 82 31.39 -11.25 -5.95
CA ASN A 82 32.44 -12.25 -6.05
C ASN A 82 33.76 -11.54 -6.38
N PRO A 83 34.87 -11.80 -5.66
CA PRO A 83 36.19 -11.25 -6.00
C PRO A 83 36.60 -11.49 -7.45
N GLY A 84 36.23 -12.64 -8.04
CA GLY A 84 36.53 -12.97 -9.44
C GLY A 84 35.76 -12.16 -10.48
N THR A 85 34.77 -11.36 -10.07
CA THR A 85 34.00 -10.47 -10.95
C THR A 85 34.13 -8.99 -10.55
N ASP A 86 35.14 -8.68 -9.73
CA ASP A 86 35.50 -7.31 -9.43
C ASP A 86 36.31 -6.71 -10.59
N ASN A 87 35.79 -5.66 -11.21
CA ASN A 87 36.42 -4.94 -12.31
C ASN A 87 37.03 -3.60 -11.85
N GLY A 88 37.26 -3.43 -10.54
CA GLY A 88 37.79 -2.21 -9.95
C GLY A 88 36.78 -1.05 -9.90
N LYS A 89 35.57 -1.23 -10.43
CA LYS A 89 34.48 -0.27 -10.28
C LYS A 89 33.58 -0.65 -9.11
N PRO A 90 33.32 0.27 -8.17
CA PRO A 90 32.36 0.03 -7.10
C PRO A 90 30.98 -0.38 -7.63
N HIS A 91 30.26 -1.22 -6.87
CA HIS A 91 28.87 -1.57 -7.24
C HIS A 91 28.00 -0.33 -7.29
N TRP A 92 27.22 -0.20 -8.37
CA TRP A 92 26.38 0.98 -8.66
C TRP A 92 27.15 2.30 -8.80
N GLY A 93 28.47 2.26 -8.92
CA GLY A 93 29.31 3.41 -9.22
C GLY A 93 29.12 3.93 -10.64
N SER A 94 29.64 5.14 -10.93
CA SER A 94 29.49 5.74 -12.25
C SER A 94 30.08 4.87 -13.36
N GLY A 95 29.26 4.53 -14.36
CA GLY A 95 29.65 3.69 -15.48
C GLY A 95 29.91 2.23 -15.10
N SER A 96 29.36 1.75 -13.99
CA SER A 96 29.37 0.33 -13.63
C SER A 96 28.49 -0.49 -14.57
N VAL A 97 28.60 -1.82 -14.50
CA VAL A 97 27.73 -2.72 -15.29
C VAL A 97 26.27 -2.62 -14.85
N GLU A 98 26.04 -2.43 -13.55
CA GLU A 98 24.71 -2.30 -12.96
C GLU A 98 24.01 -1.02 -13.41
N GLU A 99 24.72 0.12 -13.44
CA GLU A 99 24.18 1.37 -13.98
C GLU A 99 23.80 1.23 -15.45
N ARG A 100 24.70 0.64 -16.28
CA ARG A 100 24.43 0.41 -17.70
C ARG A 100 23.20 -0.47 -17.93
N HIS A 101 23.05 -1.53 -17.13
CA HIS A 101 21.87 -2.39 -17.20
C HIS A 101 20.59 -1.65 -16.83
N LEU A 102 20.61 -0.86 -15.75
CA LEU A 102 19.45 -0.06 -15.34
C LEU A 102 19.04 0.95 -16.42
N ARG A 103 20.00 1.62 -17.07
CA ARG A 103 19.75 2.56 -18.18
C ARG A 103 19.03 1.89 -19.36
N GLN A 104 19.41 0.66 -19.69
CA GLN A 104 18.77 -0.13 -20.76
C GLN A 104 17.37 -0.64 -20.39
N HIS A 105 17.03 -0.69 -19.09
CA HIS A 105 15.78 -1.27 -18.58
C HIS A 105 14.92 -0.26 -17.82
N THR A 106 15.02 1.03 -18.13
CA THR A 106 14.20 2.10 -17.53
C THR A 106 12.69 1.98 -17.80
N ASN A 107 12.28 1.17 -18.79
CA ASN A 107 10.89 0.82 -19.10
C ASN A 107 10.47 -0.58 -18.58
N TYR A 108 10.92 -0.94 -17.38
CA TYR A 108 10.77 -2.28 -16.80
C TYR A 108 9.34 -2.70 -16.46
N LEU A 109 8.44 -1.75 -16.17
CA LEU A 109 7.09 -2.07 -15.74
C LEU A 109 6.26 -2.76 -16.84
N ALA A 110 6.38 -2.32 -18.09
CA ALA A 110 5.62 -2.89 -19.20
C ALA A 110 6.38 -2.69 -20.52
N PRO A 111 7.48 -3.45 -20.75
CA PRO A 111 8.29 -3.30 -21.95
C PRO A 111 7.50 -3.70 -23.19
N GLY A 112 7.55 -2.85 -24.21
CA GLY A 112 6.93 -3.09 -25.52
C GLY A 112 5.39 -3.17 -25.52
N ARG A 113 4.83 -3.65 -26.64
CA ARG A 113 3.37 -3.82 -26.79
C ARG A 113 2.84 -5.00 -25.97
N VAL A 114 3.58 -6.11 -25.94
CA VAL A 114 3.20 -7.33 -25.22
C VAL A 114 3.15 -7.09 -23.71
N GLY A 115 4.15 -6.42 -23.12
CA GLY A 115 4.16 -6.10 -21.69
C GLY A 115 2.97 -5.24 -21.27
N ARG A 116 2.57 -4.26 -22.10
CA ARG A 116 1.39 -3.42 -21.83
C ARG A 116 0.07 -4.20 -21.92
N LEU A 117 -0.06 -5.10 -22.90
CA LEU A 117 -1.22 -5.98 -23.00
C LEU A 117 -1.31 -6.92 -21.80
N TRP A 118 -0.19 -7.52 -21.40
CA TRP A 118 -0.12 -8.42 -20.24
C TRP A 118 -0.48 -7.72 -18.93
N LEU A 119 -0.02 -6.48 -18.74
CA LEU A 119 -0.43 -5.63 -17.63
C LEU A 119 -1.95 -5.42 -17.61
N GLY A 120 -2.54 -5.08 -18.75
CA GLY A 120 -3.99 -4.91 -18.89
C GLY A 120 -4.78 -6.19 -18.58
N LEU A 121 -4.36 -7.33 -19.13
CA LEU A 121 -4.97 -8.63 -18.86
C LEU A 121 -4.86 -9.03 -17.39
N SER A 122 -3.72 -8.73 -16.74
CA SER A 122 -3.52 -8.99 -15.30
C SER A 122 -4.49 -8.17 -14.44
N MET A 123 -4.76 -6.91 -14.81
CA MET A 123 -5.75 -6.07 -14.14
C MET A 123 -7.17 -6.63 -14.31
N VAL A 124 -7.54 -7.05 -15.53
CA VAL A 124 -8.86 -7.66 -15.81
C VAL A 124 -9.03 -8.97 -15.04
N TYR A 125 -8.00 -9.83 -15.03
CA TYR A 125 -8.00 -11.08 -14.27
C TYR A 125 -8.23 -10.83 -12.78
N GLY A 126 -7.50 -9.87 -12.20
CA GLY A 126 -7.68 -9.51 -10.79
C GLY A 126 -9.06 -8.90 -10.49
N PHE A 127 -9.59 -8.08 -11.40
CA PHE A 127 -10.95 -7.55 -11.28
C PHE A 127 -11.99 -8.67 -11.25
N ILE A 128 -11.90 -9.64 -12.16
CA ILE A 128 -12.81 -10.80 -12.20
C ILE A 128 -12.74 -11.57 -10.88
N LEU A 129 -11.54 -11.87 -10.37
CA LEU A 129 -11.38 -12.61 -9.13
C LEU A 129 -11.86 -11.84 -7.89
N ASN A 130 -11.73 -10.51 -7.88
CA ASN A 130 -12.30 -9.66 -6.85
C ASN A 130 -13.83 -9.65 -6.90
N TYR A 131 -14.40 -9.55 -8.11
CA TYR A 131 -15.82 -9.24 -8.31
C TYR A 131 -16.72 -10.49 -8.31
N LEU A 132 -16.25 -11.59 -8.90
CA LEU A 132 -17.01 -12.83 -9.06
C LEU A 132 -17.59 -13.39 -7.76
N PRO A 133 -16.86 -13.44 -6.62
CA PRO A 133 -17.43 -13.91 -5.35
C PRO A 133 -18.65 -13.10 -4.92
N PHE A 134 -18.63 -11.77 -5.12
CA PHE A 134 -19.76 -10.91 -4.75
C PHE A 134 -20.95 -11.14 -5.66
N VAL A 135 -20.74 -11.29 -6.98
CA VAL A 135 -21.81 -11.61 -7.94
C VAL A 135 -22.47 -12.95 -7.63
N LEU A 136 -21.67 -13.97 -7.32
CA LEU A 136 -22.18 -15.29 -6.94
C LEU A 136 -22.94 -15.25 -5.61
N CYS A 137 -22.45 -14.49 -4.62
CA CYS A 137 -23.18 -14.28 -3.37
C CYS A 137 -24.50 -13.54 -3.58
N ALA A 138 -24.54 -12.53 -4.47
CA ALA A 138 -25.78 -11.84 -4.85
C ALA A 138 -26.76 -12.80 -5.55
N PHE A 139 -26.26 -13.66 -6.44
CA PHE A 139 -27.07 -14.69 -7.10
C PHE A 139 -27.66 -15.69 -6.09
N ILE A 140 -26.84 -16.24 -5.19
CA ILE A 140 -27.28 -17.17 -4.13
C ILE A 140 -28.30 -16.48 -3.22
N GLY A 141 -27.97 -15.29 -2.72
CA GLY A 141 -28.85 -14.50 -1.86
C GLY A 141 -30.16 -14.15 -2.54
N GLY A 142 -30.13 -13.80 -3.83
CA GLY A 142 -31.31 -13.53 -4.63
C GLY A 142 -32.19 -14.75 -4.79
N LYS A 143 -31.62 -15.91 -5.16
CA LYS A 143 -32.38 -17.18 -5.28
C LYS A 143 -33.06 -17.57 -3.96
N LEU A 144 -32.34 -17.46 -2.84
CA LEU A 144 -32.87 -17.76 -1.51
C LEU A 144 -33.93 -16.74 -1.07
N ALA A 145 -33.71 -15.45 -1.33
CA ALA A 145 -34.69 -14.41 -1.06
C ALA A 145 -35.97 -14.60 -1.87
N GLY A 146 -35.85 -14.91 -3.17
CA GLY A 146 -36.97 -15.24 -4.04
C GLY A 146 -37.75 -16.47 -3.55
N TRP A 147 -37.04 -17.51 -3.12
CA TRP A 147 -37.66 -18.69 -2.49
C TRP A 147 -38.43 -18.31 -1.21
N ALA A 148 -37.82 -17.52 -0.32
CA ALA A 148 -38.47 -17.06 0.91
C ALA A 148 -39.68 -16.17 0.62
N LEU A 149 -39.58 -15.24 -0.32
CA LEU A 149 -40.68 -14.36 -0.76
C LEU A 149 -41.85 -15.16 -1.34
N ASN A 150 -41.57 -16.18 -2.15
CA ASN A 150 -42.58 -17.09 -2.67
C ASN A 150 -43.23 -17.91 -1.55
N TRP A 151 -42.45 -18.41 -0.59
CA TRP A 151 -42.96 -19.11 0.60
C TRP A 151 -43.86 -18.22 1.46
N LEU A 152 -43.55 -16.92 1.56
CA LEU A 152 -44.34 -15.90 2.24
C LEU A 152 -45.58 -15.43 1.45
N GLY A 153 -45.81 -15.97 0.24
CA GLY A 153 -46.92 -15.58 -0.64
C GLY A 153 -46.78 -14.19 -1.27
N GLN A 154 -45.58 -13.61 -1.24
CA GLN A 154 -45.26 -12.26 -1.70
C GLN A 154 -44.15 -12.28 -2.77
N PRO A 155 -44.40 -12.85 -3.97
CA PRO A 155 -43.43 -12.80 -5.05
C PRO A 155 -43.03 -11.36 -5.38
N LEU A 156 -41.78 -11.15 -5.82
CA LEU A 156 -41.21 -9.82 -6.08
C LEU A 156 -42.08 -8.95 -7.02
N GLU A 157 -42.79 -9.59 -7.96
CA GLU A 157 -43.71 -8.95 -8.91
C GLU A 157 -44.90 -8.23 -8.24
N ARG A 158 -45.29 -8.68 -7.04
CA ARG A 158 -46.38 -8.08 -6.25
C ARG A 158 -45.92 -6.93 -5.34
N LEU A 159 -44.62 -6.79 -5.09
CA LEU A 159 -44.05 -5.67 -4.34
C LEU A 159 -44.06 -4.39 -5.19
N ARG A 160 -45.17 -3.66 -5.18
CA ARG A 160 -45.28 -2.34 -5.80
C ARG A 160 -44.86 -1.26 -4.81
N LEU A 161 -43.93 -0.41 -5.22
CA LEU A 161 -43.46 0.80 -4.50
C LEU A 161 -44.42 2.00 -4.67
N ASN A 162 -45.69 1.77 -4.97
CA ASN A 162 -46.68 2.85 -5.11
C ASN A 162 -47.35 3.08 -3.76
N GLY A 163 -46.66 3.83 -2.89
CA GLY A 163 -47.19 4.32 -1.61
C GLY A 163 -47.41 3.23 -0.55
N LEU A 164 -46.37 2.92 0.23
CA LEU A 164 -46.35 2.41 1.62
C LEU A 164 -47.39 1.39 2.12
N ASP A 165 -48.18 0.74 1.27
CA ASP A 165 -49.03 -0.39 1.64
C ASP A 165 -48.16 -1.65 1.76
N LEU A 166 -47.62 -1.85 2.96
CA LEU A 166 -46.95 -3.10 3.34
C LEU A 166 -47.96 -4.25 3.16
N PRO A 167 -47.61 -5.31 2.41
CA PRO A 167 -48.53 -6.41 2.17
C PRO A 167 -49.05 -7.00 3.48
N ALA A 168 -50.34 -7.40 3.52
CA ALA A 168 -51.02 -7.94 4.69
C ALA A 168 -50.51 -9.32 5.17
N ALA A 169 -49.31 -9.73 4.77
CA ALA A 169 -48.70 -10.99 5.17
C ALA A 169 -48.24 -10.91 6.64
N LEU A 170 -48.84 -11.75 7.48
CA LEU A 170 -48.52 -11.89 8.91
C LEU A 170 -47.00 -11.99 9.21
N PRO A 171 -46.18 -12.74 8.44
CA PRO A 171 -44.75 -12.87 8.74
C PRO A 171 -43.94 -11.58 8.53
N LEU A 172 -44.31 -10.76 7.54
CA LEU A 172 -43.66 -9.47 7.31
C LEU A 172 -43.94 -8.49 8.45
N LYS A 173 -45.20 -8.48 8.93
CA LYS A 173 -45.59 -7.69 10.11
C LYS A 173 -44.82 -8.14 11.35
N VAL A 174 -44.69 -9.44 11.58
CA VAL A 174 -43.90 -10.00 12.70
C VAL A 174 -42.44 -9.57 12.63
N LEU A 175 -41.82 -9.60 11.45
CA LEU A 175 -40.43 -9.22 11.26
C LEU A 175 -40.18 -7.72 11.47
N LEU A 176 -41.10 -6.86 11.00
CA LEU A 176 -41.07 -5.42 11.24
C LEU A 176 -41.28 -5.07 12.71
N ILE A 177 -42.24 -5.71 13.38
CA ILE A 177 -42.48 -5.55 14.81
C ILE A 177 -41.26 -6.01 15.62
N GLY A 178 -40.65 -7.14 15.23
CA GLY A 178 -39.41 -7.62 15.83
C GLY A 178 -38.26 -6.63 15.69
N ALA A 179 -38.05 -6.06 14.49
CA ALA A 179 -37.04 -5.04 14.26
C ALA A 179 -37.30 -3.76 15.08
N ALA A 180 -38.55 -3.31 15.16
CA ALA A 180 -38.94 -2.17 15.99
C ALA A 180 -38.68 -2.43 17.48
N ALA A 181 -39.02 -3.62 17.98
CA ALA A 181 -38.74 -4.02 19.37
C ALA A 181 -37.24 -4.03 19.68
N LEU A 182 -36.41 -4.58 18.78
CA LEU A 182 -34.94 -4.56 18.93
C LEU A 182 -34.39 -3.13 18.95
N ALA A 183 -34.92 -2.23 18.11
CA ALA A 183 -34.54 -0.82 18.09
C ALA A 183 -34.91 -0.13 19.41
N VAL A 184 -36.11 -0.38 19.95
CA VAL A 184 -36.53 0.13 21.26
C VAL A 184 -35.60 -0.36 22.36
N VAL A 185 -35.25 -1.65 22.39
CA VAL A 185 -34.29 -2.18 23.38
C VAL A 185 -32.94 -1.48 23.26
N ALA A 186 -32.43 -1.23 22.04
CA ALA A 186 -31.18 -0.50 21.86
C ALA A 186 -31.27 0.94 22.39
N VAL A 187 -32.38 1.64 22.13
CA VAL A 187 -32.63 3.00 22.66
C VAL A 187 -32.71 2.99 24.18
N LEU A 188 -33.40 2.00 24.77
CA LEU A 188 -33.48 1.85 26.23
C LEU A 188 -32.11 1.58 26.86
N LEU A 189 -31.25 0.80 26.21
CA LEU A 189 -29.87 0.59 26.67
C LEU A 189 -29.04 1.88 26.63
N VAL A 190 -29.21 2.69 25.57
CA VAL A 190 -28.58 4.01 25.46
C VAL A 190 -29.10 4.97 26.53
N ALA A 191 -30.42 4.99 26.76
CA ALA A 191 -31.05 5.81 27.79
C ALA A 191 -30.58 5.40 29.19
N TYR A 192 -30.64 4.10 29.51
CA TYR A 192 -30.15 3.52 30.77
C TYR A 192 -28.70 3.95 31.06
N ARG A 193 -27.82 3.85 30.05
CA ARG A 193 -26.45 4.33 30.17
C ARG A 193 -26.39 5.83 30.44
N ARG A 194 -27.09 6.65 29.65
CA ARG A 194 -27.07 8.11 29.79
C ARG A 194 -27.54 8.57 31.17
N PHE A 195 -28.49 7.88 31.80
CA PHE A 195 -28.95 8.19 33.16
C PHE A 195 -28.00 7.72 34.26
N ILE A 196 -27.24 6.63 34.05
CA ILE A 196 -26.29 6.09 35.05
C ILE A 196 -24.92 6.78 34.96
N ASP A 197 -24.45 7.09 33.76
CA ASP A 197 -23.12 7.70 33.54
C ASP A 197 -23.02 9.12 34.09
N ILE A 198 -24.13 9.82 34.36
CA ILE A 198 -24.14 11.09 35.13
C ILE A 198 -23.43 10.92 36.49
N ARG A 199 -23.41 9.70 37.04
CA ARG A 199 -22.81 9.39 38.35
C ARG A 199 -21.41 8.77 38.27
N ARG A 200 -20.78 8.71 37.09
CA ARG A 200 -19.47 8.05 36.88
C ARG A 200 -18.54 8.93 36.03
N SER A 201 -17.24 8.72 36.18
CA SER A 201 -16.23 9.41 35.36
C SER A 201 -16.43 9.12 33.86
N PRO A 202 -16.08 10.08 32.97
CA PRO A 202 -16.14 9.87 31.53
C PRO A 202 -15.35 8.61 31.14
N ARG A 203 -16.00 7.71 30.39
CA ARG A 203 -15.40 6.49 29.81
C ARG A 203 -15.42 6.58 28.29
N ASN A 204 -14.52 5.88 27.61
CA ASN A 204 -14.56 5.85 26.14
C ASN A 204 -15.79 5.08 25.66
N TYR A 205 -16.25 5.38 24.45
CA TYR A 205 -17.30 4.61 23.79
C TYR A 205 -16.79 3.20 23.45
N GLY A 206 -17.67 2.19 23.57
CA GLY A 206 -17.42 0.77 23.33
C GLY A 206 -16.93 -0.03 24.53
N GLU A 207 -16.69 0.60 25.69
CA GLU A 207 -16.08 -0.07 26.84
C GLU A 207 -17.08 -0.89 27.69
N THR A 208 -18.38 -0.59 27.64
CA THR A 208 -19.39 -1.33 28.41
C THR A 208 -20.09 -2.41 27.59
N ARG A 209 -20.46 -3.52 28.25
CA ARG A 209 -21.27 -4.59 27.62
C ARG A 209 -22.57 -4.06 27.03
N SER A 210 -23.22 -3.10 27.69
CA SER A 210 -24.46 -2.47 27.22
C SER A 210 -24.30 -1.73 25.89
N GLU A 211 -23.17 -1.07 25.66
CA GLU A 211 -22.90 -0.39 24.39
C GLU A 211 -22.68 -1.38 23.26
N GLY A 212 -21.90 -2.44 23.53
CA GLY A 212 -21.70 -3.52 22.56
C GLY A 212 -23.02 -4.19 22.17
N VAL A 213 -23.89 -4.47 23.16
CA VAL A 213 -25.22 -5.03 22.90
C VAL A 213 -26.10 -4.05 22.12
N ALA A 214 -26.17 -2.77 22.51
CA ALA A 214 -26.96 -1.77 21.81
C ALA A 214 -26.48 -1.59 20.35
N ALA A 215 -25.17 -1.51 20.12
CA ALA A 215 -24.60 -1.42 18.79
C ALA A 215 -24.94 -2.64 17.93
N ASN A 216 -24.84 -3.85 18.49
CA ASN A 216 -25.20 -5.08 17.79
C ASN A 216 -26.69 -5.16 17.47
N LEU A 217 -27.57 -4.68 18.35
CA LEU A 217 -29.02 -4.61 18.12
C LEU A 217 -29.35 -3.62 17.00
N VAL A 218 -28.75 -2.42 17.02
CA VAL A 218 -28.90 -1.44 15.93
C VAL A 218 -28.40 -2.01 14.61
N LEU A 219 -27.26 -2.71 14.64
CA LEU A 219 -26.71 -3.35 13.45
C LEU A 219 -27.65 -4.45 12.92
N LEU A 220 -28.24 -5.27 13.78
CA LEU A 220 -29.21 -6.30 13.41
C LEU A 220 -30.49 -5.68 12.80
N VAL A 221 -31.02 -4.61 13.41
CA VAL A 221 -32.15 -3.84 12.86
C VAL A 221 -31.79 -3.26 11.49
N GLY A 222 -30.60 -2.70 11.35
CA GLY A 222 -30.08 -2.21 10.08
C GLY A 222 -29.99 -3.30 9.01
N VAL A 223 -29.50 -4.50 9.36
CA VAL A 223 -29.44 -5.66 8.45
C VAL A 223 -30.84 -6.09 8.02
N ILE A 224 -31.79 -6.19 8.96
CA ILE A 224 -33.19 -6.53 8.66
C ILE A 224 -33.81 -5.49 7.73
N ALA A 225 -33.63 -4.20 8.04
CA ALA A 225 -34.13 -3.10 7.21
C ALA A 225 -33.52 -3.14 5.80
N VAL A 226 -32.21 -3.35 5.69
CA VAL A 226 -31.53 -3.49 4.39
C VAL A 226 -32.08 -4.68 3.63
N LEU A 227 -32.23 -5.87 4.24
CA LEU A 227 -32.76 -7.06 3.56
C LEU A 227 -34.21 -6.88 3.08
N LEU A 228 -35.01 -6.06 3.76
CA LEU A 228 -36.37 -5.72 3.34
C LEU A 228 -36.40 -4.67 2.22
N VAL A 229 -35.47 -3.72 2.24
CA VAL A 229 -35.36 -2.64 1.25
C VAL A 229 -34.61 -3.07 -0.01
N LEU A 230 -33.71 -4.06 0.09
CA LEU A 230 -32.88 -4.53 -1.02
C LEU A 230 -33.71 -5.03 -2.22
N PRO A 231 -34.74 -5.88 -2.06
CA PRO A 231 -35.55 -6.34 -3.17
C PRO A 231 -36.34 -5.22 -3.90
N PRO A 232 -37.06 -4.31 -3.22
CA PRO A 232 -37.74 -3.20 -3.90
C PRO A 232 -36.75 -2.20 -4.52
N LEU A 233 -35.60 -1.96 -3.89
CA LEU A 233 -34.53 -1.15 -4.48
C LEU A 233 -33.98 -1.79 -5.76
N ALA A 234 -33.78 -3.11 -5.76
CA ALA A 234 -33.33 -3.86 -6.93
C ALA A 234 -34.38 -3.83 -8.06
N SER A 235 -35.68 -3.88 -7.71
CA SER A 235 -36.77 -3.72 -8.69
C SER A 235 -36.84 -2.31 -9.28
N LEU A 236 -36.71 -1.27 -8.45
CA LEU A 236 -36.65 0.12 -8.91
C LEU A 236 -35.47 0.32 -9.86
N TYR A 237 -34.31 -0.20 -9.48
CA TYR A 237 -33.10 -0.18 -10.29
C TYR A 237 -33.31 -0.86 -11.65
N GLY A 238 -33.93 -2.05 -11.67
CA GLY A 238 -34.26 -2.77 -12.90
C GLY A 238 -35.15 -1.94 -13.83
N LYS A 239 -36.22 -1.33 -13.30
CA LYS A 239 -37.13 -0.47 -14.09
C LYS A 239 -36.43 0.74 -14.70
N VAL A 240 -35.63 1.46 -13.91
CA VAL A 240 -34.87 2.63 -14.37
C VAL A 240 -33.85 2.23 -15.44
N SER A 241 -33.17 1.11 -15.23
CA SER A 241 -32.14 0.62 -16.16
C SER A 241 -32.74 0.20 -17.49
N THR A 242 -33.83 -0.56 -17.47
CA THR A 242 -34.56 -0.95 -18.67
C THR A 242 -35.07 0.27 -19.44
N ALA A 243 -35.64 1.27 -18.74
CA ALA A 243 -36.13 2.50 -19.38
C ALA A 243 -35.00 3.28 -20.06
N MET A 244 -33.86 3.45 -19.37
CA MET A 244 -32.71 4.17 -19.90
C MET A 244 -32.07 3.46 -21.10
N ILE A 245 -31.92 2.15 -21.04
CA ILE A 245 -31.26 1.36 -22.09
C ILE A 245 -32.19 1.19 -23.30
N SER A 246 -33.49 1.02 -23.08
CA SER A 246 -34.53 1.09 -24.12
C SER A 246 -34.45 2.43 -24.87
N TRP A 247 -34.34 3.55 -24.15
CA TRP A 247 -34.12 4.86 -24.77
C TRP A 247 -32.80 4.93 -25.56
N LEU A 248 -31.70 4.39 -25.02
CA LEU A 248 -30.39 4.45 -25.65
C LEU A 248 -30.31 3.62 -26.95
N PHE A 249 -30.89 2.42 -26.96
CA PHE A 249 -30.82 1.49 -28.10
C PHE A 249 -32.07 1.50 -28.99
N HIS A 250 -33.11 2.27 -28.64
CA HIS A 250 -34.39 2.34 -29.36
C HIS A 250 -35.10 0.98 -29.48
N GLU A 251 -34.89 0.10 -28.50
CA GLU A 251 -35.51 -1.23 -28.42
C GLU A 251 -36.62 -1.24 -27.36
N PRO A 252 -37.68 -2.07 -27.50
CA PRO A 252 -38.76 -2.12 -26.51
C PRO A 252 -38.24 -2.64 -25.15
N PRO A 253 -38.78 -2.16 -24.02
CA PRO A 253 -38.40 -2.58 -22.66
C PRO A 253 -38.38 -4.10 -22.46
N GLU A 254 -39.30 -4.80 -23.11
CA GLU A 254 -39.49 -6.25 -23.05
C GLU A 254 -38.27 -7.04 -23.55
N ALA A 255 -37.51 -6.48 -24.50
CA ALA A 255 -36.27 -7.09 -25.00
C ALA A 255 -35.23 -7.28 -23.87
N PHE A 256 -35.26 -6.40 -22.86
CA PHE A 256 -34.34 -6.40 -21.73
C PHE A 256 -34.79 -7.23 -20.52
N ASP A 257 -36.01 -7.78 -20.54
CA ASP A 257 -36.47 -8.71 -19.50
C ASP A 257 -35.98 -10.14 -19.74
N THR A 258 -35.44 -10.44 -20.92
CA THR A 258 -34.77 -11.71 -21.25
C THR A 258 -33.41 -11.84 -20.57
N THR A 259 -32.90 -13.07 -20.41
CA THR A 259 -31.55 -13.33 -19.87
C THR A 259 -30.48 -12.61 -20.69
N GLN A 260 -30.58 -12.62 -22.02
CA GLN A 260 -29.65 -11.95 -22.93
C GLN A 260 -29.71 -10.43 -22.74
N GLY A 261 -30.91 -9.87 -22.69
CA GLY A 261 -31.14 -8.45 -22.44
C GLY A 261 -30.54 -7.96 -21.11
N ARG A 262 -30.69 -8.74 -20.03
CA ARG A 262 -30.09 -8.42 -18.72
C ARG A 262 -28.57 -8.48 -18.73
N VAL A 263 -27.98 -9.42 -19.47
CA VAL A 263 -26.52 -9.47 -19.68
C VAL A 263 -26.04 -8.23 -20.41
N VAL A 264 -26.76 -7.78 -21.45
CA VAL A 264 -26.47 -6.53 -22.16
C VAL A 264 -26.57 -5.33 -21.21
N MET A 265 -27.62 -5.25 -20.38
CA MET A 265 -27.76 -4.17 -19.41
C MET A 265 -26.60 -4.12 -18.41
N ALA A 266 -26.24 -5.27 -17.84
CA ALA A 266 -25.11 -5.38 -16.93
C ALA A 266 -23.79 -4.99 -17.62
N ALA A 267 -23.60 -5.39 -18.88
CA ALA A 267 -22.40 -5.06 -19.66
C ALA A 267 -22.30 -3.56 -19.97
N VAL A 268 -23.39 -2.93 -20.41
CA VAL A 268 -23.44 -1.49 -20.73
C VAL A 268 -23.10 -0.67 -19.48
N TRP A 269 -23.73 -0.98 -18.35
CA TRP A 269 -23.44 -0.29 -17.11
C TRP A 269 -22.04 -0.57 -16.57
N LEU A 270 -21.54 -1.80 -16.72
CA LEU A 270 -20.15 -2.14 -16.37
C LEU A 270 -19.17 -1.29 -17.17
N VAL A 271 -19.38 -1.18 -18.49
CA VAL A 271 -18.56 -0.35 -19.38
C VAL A 271 -18.66 1.11 -19.00
N LEU A 272 -19.87 1.66 -18.80
CA LEU A 272 -20.08 3.04 -18.39
C LEU A 272 -19.37 3.33 -17.06
N SER A 273 -19.51 2.44 -16.08
CA SER A 273 -18.90 2.60 -14.76
C SER A 273 -17.38 2.50 -14.82
N LEU A 274 -16.83 1.63 -15.68
CA LEU A 274 -15.41 1.53 -15.93
C LEU A 274 -14.88 2.80 -16.64
N VAL A 275 -15.62 3.35 -17.59
CA VAL A 275 -15.28 4.62 -18.24
C VAL A 275 -15.29 5.76 -17.23
N LEU A 276 -16.30 5.85 -16.37
CA LEU A 276 -16.36 6.84 -15.30
C LEU A 276 -15.21 6.67 -14.30
N ALA A 277 -14.88 5.44 -13.94
CA ALA A 277 -13.75 5.10 -13.08
C ALA A 277 -12.40 5.50 -13.71
N ILE A 278 -12.20 5.19 -14.99
CA ILE A 278 -11.00 5.59 -15.75
C ILE A 278 -10.94 7.11 -15.86
N ALA A 279 -12.07 7.78 -16.14
CA ALA A 279 -12.15 9.23 -16.21
C ALA A 279 -11.84 9.87 -14.85
N ALA A 280 -12.37 9.33 -13.74
CA ALA A 280 -12.04 9.77 -12.39
C ALA A 280 -10.54 9.59 -12.09
N LEU A 281 -9.96 8.44 -12.45
CA LEU A 281 -8.53 8.17 -12.28
C LEU A 281 -7.65 9.01 -13.22
N ALA A 282 -8.16 9.44 -14.37
CA ALA A 282 -7.46 10.35 -15.26
C ALA A 282 -7.54 11.79 -14.76
N LEU A 283 -8.70 12.21 -14.24
CA LEU A 283 -8.89 13.52 -13.62
C LEU A 283 -8.15 13.65 -12.29
N SER A 284 -7.95 12.56 -11.54
CA SER A 284 -7.07 12.56 -10.37
C SER A 284 -5.65 13.01 -10.68
N ARG A 285 -5.25 12.89 -11.95
CA ARG A 285 -3.93 13.33 -12.44
C ARG A 285 -3.88 14.82 -12.77
N ARG A 286 -5.03 15.49 -12.93
CA ARG A 286 -5.15 16.93 -13.19
C ARG A 286 -5.86 17.57 -11.99
N PHE A 287 -5.07 17.98 -11.00
CA PHE A 287 -5.45 18.54 -9.69
C PHE A 287 -6.49 19.70 -9.66
N ARG A 288 -7.07 20.13 -10.78
CA ARG A 288 -7.98 21.28 -10.86
C ARG A 288 -9.47 20.96 -10.66
N ALA A 289 -9.88 19.68 -10.58
CA ALA A 289 -11.30 19.31 -10.47
C ALA A 289 -11.57 18.24 -9.41
N LEU A 290 -11.09 18.45 -8.17
CA LEU A 290 -11.27 17.50 -7.05
C LEU A 290 -12.74 17.11 -6.84
N ARG A 291 -13.67 18.08 -6.90
CA ARG A 291 -15.11 17.83 -6.75
C ARG A 291 -15.65 16.92 -7.85
N LEU A 292 -15.30 17.17 -9.10
CA LEU A 292 -15.72 16.35 -10.23
C LEU A 292 -15.14 14.93 -10.13
N MET A 293 -13.87 14.80 -9.77
CA MET A 293 -13.22 13.51 -9.54
C MET A 293 -13.94 12.70 -8.46
N LEU A 294 -14.31 13.32 -7.33
CA LEU A 294 -15.03 12.66 -6.24
C LEU A 294 -16.41 12.18 -6.71
N VAL A 295 -17.13 13.01 -7.47
CA VAL A 295 -18.44 12.63 -8.05
C VAL A 295 -18.28 11.47 -9.03
N LEU A 296 -17.35 11.56 -9.98
CA LEU A 296 -17.12 10.49 -10.97
C LEU A 296 -16.64 9.19 -10.33
N SER A 297 -15.78 9.27 -9.30
CA SER A 297 -15.33 8.10 -8.55
C SER A 297 -16.45 7.49 -7.73
N GLY A 298 -17.33 8.32 -7.14
CA GLY A 298 -18.53 7.87 -6.45
C GLY A 298 -19.51 7.18 -7.39
N LEU A 299 -19.81 7.79 -8.54
CA LEU A 299 -20.67 7.23 -9.57
C LEU A 299 -20.08 5.95 -10.19
N GLY A 300 -18.78 5.95 -10.51
CA GLY A 300 -18.09 4.78 -11.04
C GLY A 300 -18.04 3.63 -10.03
N SER A 301 -17.81 3.92 -8.75
CA SER A 301 -17.85 2.94 -7.65
C SER A 301 -19.25 2.36 -7.44
N ALA A 302 -20.24 3.24 -7.35
CA ALA A 302 -21.65 2.87 -7.22
C ALA A 302 -22.08 2.03 -8.42
N GLY A 303 -21.74 2.45 -9.63
CA GLY A 303 -22.04 1.74 -10.86
C GLY A 303 -21.33 0.39 -10.96
N LEU A 304 -20.03 0.30 -10.62
CA LEU A 304 -19.29 -0.97 -10.70
C LEU A 304 -19.81 -2.04 -9.74
N LEU A 305 -20.33 -1.65 -8.57
CA LEU A 305 -20.82 -2.60 -7.57
C LEU A 305 -22.33 -2.73 -7.52
N LEU A 306 -23.06 -1.62 -7.39
CA LEU A 306 -24.50 -1.70 -7.17
C LEU A 306 -25.21 -2.21 -8.41
N VAL A 307 -24.80 -1.79 -9.61
CA VAL A 307 -25.52 -2.18 -10.83
C VAL A 307 -25.50 -3.69 -11.05
N PRO A 308 -24.35 -4.36 -11.24
CA PRO A 308 -24.39 -5.78 -11.58
C PRO A 308 -24.81 -6.64 -10.38
N LEU A 309 -24.51 -6.22 -9.14
CA LEU A 309 -24.97 -6.96 -7.96
C LEU A 309 -26.49 -6.86 -7.78
N LEU A 310 -27.07 -5.66 -7.88
CA LEU A 310 -28.53 -5.49 -7.78
C LEU A 310 -29.24 -6.13 -8.98
N SER A 311 -28.67 -6.05 -10.19
CA SER A 311 -29.20 -6.75 -11.37
C SER A 311 -29.21 -8.27 -11.17
N SER A 312 -28.09 -8.84 -10.70
CA SER A 312 -27.94 -10.27 -10.43
C SER A 312 -28.91 -10.72 -9.34
N LEU A 313 -28.97 -9.96 -8.24
CA LEU A 313 -29.87 -10.21 -7.12
C LEU A 313 -31.34 -10.14 -7.55
N GLU A 314 -31.75 -9.09 -8.25
CA GLU A 314 -33.13 -8.92 -8.73
C GLU A 314 -33.55 -10.08 -9.63
N PHE A 315 -32.70 -10.41 -10.62
CA PHE A 315 -32.96 -11.51 -11.55
C PHE A 315 -33.09 -12.84 -10.83
N ALA A 316 -32.15 -13.13 -9.92
CA ALA A 316 -32.15 -14.33 -9.11
C ALA A 316 -33.38 -14.41 -8.18
N ALA A 317 -33.82 -13.28 -7.61
CA ALA A 317 -34.99 -13.19 -6.73
C ALA A 317 -36.32 -13.36 -7.45
N ARG A 318 -36.46 -12.85 -8.69
CA ARG A 318 -37.67 -13.10 -9.51
C ARG A 318 -37.86 -14.60 -9.79
N LEU A 319 -36.77 -15.29 -10.13
CA LEU A 319 -36.81 -16.72 -10.39
C LEU A 319 -37.05 -17.51 -9.10
N GLY A 320 -36.32 -17.19 -8.02
CA GLY A 320 -36.32 -18.00 -6.79
C GLY A 320 -35.82 -19.43 -7.02
N VAL A 321 -35.95 -20.27 -5.99
CA VAL A 321 -35.71 -21.72 -6.09
C VAL A 321 -37.08 -22.40 -6.27
N ARG A 322 -37.36 -22.91 -7.48
CA ARG A 322 -38.66 -23.55 -7.79
C ARG A 322 -38.56 -25.06 -8.04
N GLY A 323 -37.37 -25.56 -8.38
CA GLY A 323 -37.15 -26.98 -8.68
C GLY A 323 -35.73 -27.46 -8.43
N THR A 324 -35.47 -28.73 -8.74
CA THR A 324 -34.18 -29.40 -8.51
C THR A 324 -33.03 -28.77 -9.30
N GLY A 325 -33.28 -28.30 -10.52
CA GLY A 325 -32.27 -27.60 -11.34
C GLY A 325 -31.79 -26.28 -10.70
N ASP A 326 -32.70 -25.48 -10.12
CA ASP A 326 -32.33 -24.26 -9.40
C ASP A 326 -31.52 -24.57 -8.14
N LEU A 327 -31.91 -25.63 -7.42
CA LEU A 327 -31.20 -26.09 -6.23
C LEU A 327 -29.76 -26.51 -6.59
N LEU A 328 -29.58 -27.28 -7.67
CA LEU A 328 -28.27 -27.64 -8.19
C LEU A 328 -27.45 -26.41 -8.60
N GLY A 329 -28.07 -25.40 -9.22
CA GLY A 329 -27.42 -24.13 -9.55
C GLY A 329 -26.92 -23.37 -8.32
N VAL A 330 -27.73 -23.29 -7.26
CA VAL A 330 -27.34 -22.66 -5.99
C VAL A 330 -26.21 -23.45 -5.30
N LEU A 331 -26.30 -24.79 -5.29
CA LEU A 331 -25.25 -25.64 -4.73
C LEU A 331 -23.93 -25.51 -5.51
N ALA A 332 -23.99 -25.47 -6.84
CA ALA A 332 -22.82 -25.25 -7.68
C ALA A 332 -22.20 -23.87 -7.43
N ALA A 333 -22.99 -22.80 -7.40
CA ALA A 333 -22.50 -21.46 -7.10
C ALA A 333 -21.88 -21.39 -5.69
N THR A 334 -22.49 -22.04 -4.70
CA THR A 334 -21.97 -22.14 -3.34
C THR A 334 -20.63 -22.89 -3.32
N ALA A 335 -20.53 -24.02 -4.02
CA ALA A 335 -19.30 -24.78 -4.14
C ALA A 335 -18.17 -23.95 -4.78
N VAL A 336 -18.48 -23.16 -5.81
CA VAL A 336 -17.50 -22.23 -6.42
C VAL A 336 -17.05 -21.15 -5.43
N VAL A 337 -17.98 -20.52 -4.69
CA VAL A 337 -17.62 -19.52 -3.67
C VAL A 337 -16.75 -20.13 -2.56
N VAL A 338 -17.07 -21.33 -2.10
CA VAL A 338 -16.27 -22.07 -1.11
C VAL A 338 -14.89 -22.39 -1.68
N LEU A 339 -14.80 -22.89 -2.91
CA LEU A 339 -13.52 -23.16 -3.56
C LEU A 339 -12.67 -21.88 -3.70
N MET A 340 -13.30 -20.76 -4.11
CA MET A 340 -12.63 -19.47 -4.21
C MET A 340 -12.13 -18.98 -2.84
N SER A 341 -12.92 -19.12 -1.77
CA SER A 341 -12.50 -18.74 -0.42
C SER A 341 -11.27 -19.51 0.08
N ILE A 342 -11.03 -20.72 -0.45
CA ILE A 342 -9.90 -21.58 -0.10
C ILE A 342 -8.70 -21.38 -1.03
N LYS A 343 -8.90 -21.00 -2.30
CA LYS A 343 -7.84 -20.98 -3.34
C LYS A 343 -7.49 -19.60 -3.89
N VAL A 344 -8.41 -18.65 -3.82
CA VAL A 344 -8.29 -17.31 -4.39
C VAL A 344 -8.00 -16.30 -3.29
N HIS A 345 -6.74 -15.87 -3.24
CA HIS A 345 -6.25 -14.96 -2.20
C HIS A 345 -5.63 -13.72 -2.81
N ASN A 346 -5.86 -12.59 -2.16
CA ASN A 346 -5.44 -11.27 -2.62
C ASN A 346 -3.95 -11.22 -2.96
N ARG A 347 -3.13 -11.87 -2.14
CA ARG A 347 -1.66 -11.91 -2.28
C ARG A 347 -1.19 -12.66 -3.53
N ARG A 348 -2.06 -13.41 -4.22
CA ARG A 348 -1.74 -14.26 -5.39
C ARG A 348 -2.09 -13.66 -6.75
N TYR A 349 -3.04 -12.75 -6.81
CA TYR A 349 -3.46 -12.12 -8.06
C TYR A 349 -3.38 -10.59 -8.01
N SER A 350 -2.96 -10.02 -6.88
CA SER A 350 -2.71 -8.57 -6.79
C SER A 350 -1.61 -8.13 -7.74
N MET A 351 -1.70 -6.87 -8.19
CA MET A 351 -0.68 -6.23 -9.02
C MET A 351 0.69 -6.14 -8.34
N HIS A 352 0.76 -6.33 -7.02
CA HIS A 352 2.01 -6.42 -6.27
C HIS A 352 2.95 -7.51 -6.83
N LEU A 353 2.43 -8.69 -7.21
CA LEU A 353 3.28 -9.77 -7.72
C LEU A 353 3.95 -9.42 -9.04
N PHE A 354 3.17 -8.86 -9.95
CA PHE A 354 3.68 -8.35 -11.21
C PHE A 354 4.74 -7.27 -10.94
N TYR A 355 4.44 -6.34 -10.04
CA TYR A 355 5.31 -5.22 -9.73
C TYR A 355 6.66 -5.65 -9.12
N ARG A 356 6.66 -6.53 -8.12
CA ARG A 356 7.90 -7.02 -7.49
C ARG A 356 8.77 -7.82 -8.45
N GLU A 357 8.18 -8.57 -9.40
CA GLU A 357 8.93 -9.32 -10.41
C GLU A 357 9.65 -8.37 -11.36
N ARG A 358 8.97 -7.30 -11.79
CA ARG A 358 9.58 -6.26 -12.65
C ARG A 358 10.70 -5.51 -11.92
N LEU A 359 10.53 -5.23 -10.62
CA LEU A 359 11.60 -4.65 -9.81
C LEU A 359 12.77 -5.62 -9.63
N ASN A 360 12.52 -6.90 -9.37
CA ASN A 360 13.57 -7.92 -9.25
C ASN A 360 14.43 -7.98 -10.51
N SER A 361 13.82 -7.99 -11.70
CA SER A 361 14.57 -8.10 -12.96
C SER A 361 15.55 -6.95 -13.21
N VAL A 362 15.39 -5.81 -12.54
CA VAL A 362 16.21 -4.61 -12.78
C VAL A 362 17.16 -4.31 -11.62
N PHE A 363 16.73 -4.55 -10.39
CA PHE A 363 17.46 -4.14 -9.19
C PHE A 363 18.14 -5.31 -8.47
N ALA A 364 17.69 -6.55 -8.68
CA ALA A 364 18.34 -7.73 -8.11
C ALA A 364 19.34 -8.31 -9.10
N LEU A 365 20.54 -7.73 -9.16
CA LEU A 365 21.58 -8.09 -10.12
C LEU A 365 22.75 -8.81 -9.44
N ARG A 366 23.49 -9.59 -10.23
CA ARG A 366 24.82 -10.10 -9.86
C ARG A 366 25.81 -9.91 -11.01
N ARG A 367 27.09 -9.70 -10.69
CA ARG A 367 28.17 -9.65 -11.68
C ARG A 367 28.59 -11.06 -12.08
N LYS A 368 28.88 -11.27 -13.36
CA LYS A 368 29.34 -12.53 -13.95
C LYS A 368 30.35 -12.23 -15.07
N LEU A 369 31.25 -13.16 -15.37
CA LEU A 369 32.08 -13.12 -16.57
C LEU A 369 31.28 -13.66 -17.77
N ASN A 370 31.30 -12.94 -18.89
CA ASN A 370 30.79 -13.47 -20.16
C ASN A 370 31.80 -14.46 -20.79
N GLU A 371 31.47 -15.00 -21.96
CA GLU A 371 32.34 -15.93 -22.71
C GLU A 371 33.69 -15.28 -23.10
N ASP A 372 33.70 -13.96 -23.28
CA ASP A 372 34.88 -13.17 -23.63
C ASP A 372 35.75 -12.77 -22.41
N GLY A 373 35.32 -13.11 -21.19
CA GLY A 373 36.00 -12.74 -19.94
C GLY A 373 35.70 -11.33 -19.42
N ASP A 374 34.81 -10.58 -20.07
CA ASP A 374 34.33 -9.29 -19.59
C ASP A 374 33.33 -9.44 -18.43
N VAL A 375 33.44 -8.55 -17.45
CA VAL A 375 32.45 -8.45 -16.39
C VAL A 375 31.16 -7.83 -16.95
N VAL A 376 30.09 -8.62 -16.89
CA VAL A 376 28.71 -8.23 -17.18
C VAL A 376 27.84 -8.39 -15.93
N CYS A 377 26.60 -7.93 -15.99
CA CYS A 377 25.61 -8.23 -14.94
C CYS A 377 24.40 -8.94 -15.52
N GLU A 378 23.86 -9.86 -14.72
CA GLU A 378 22.63 -10.58 -15.04
C GLU A 378 21.62 -10.44 -13.88
N PRO A 379 20.31 -10.42 -14.18
CA PRO A 379 19.29 -10.49 -13.14
C PRO A 379 19.35 -11.83 -12.39
N ILE A 380 19.20 -11.77 -11.07
CA ILE A 380 19.05 -12.96 -10.24
C ILE A 380 17.64 -13.53 -10.48
N GLY A 381 17.59 -14.83 -10.80
CA GLY A 381 16.35 -15.55 -11.07
C GLY A 381 15.36 -15.43 -9.91
N TYR A 382 14.07 -15.27 -10.24
CA TYR A 382 13.04 -15.07 -9.21
C TYR A 382 12.77 -16.34 -8.37
N ASP A 383 13.18 -17.50 -8.89
CA ASP A 383 13.21 -18.77 -8.18
C ASP A 383 14.22 -18.76 -7.02
N GLU A 384 15.30 -17.96 -7.14
CA GLU A 384 16.23 -17.74 -6.05
C GLU A 384 15.61 -16.80 -5.00
N ARG A 385 15.27 -17.37 -3.84
CA ARG A 385 14.62 -16.61 -2.76
C ARG A 385 15.63 -15.73 -2.02
N LEU A 386 15.65 -14.46 -2.42
CA LEU A 386 16.42 -13.39 -1.80
C LEU A 386 15.82 -12.95 -0.46
N TYR A 387 15.93 -13.79 0.57
CA TYR A 387 15.55 -13.44 1.94
C TYR A 387 16.49 -12.37 2.50
N PHE A 388 15.93 -11.32 3.08
CA PHE A 388 16.67 -10.20 3.64
C PHE A 388 17.55 -10.64 4.82
N SER A 389 17.08 -11.57 5.66
CA SER A 389 17.88 -12.15 6.74
C SER A 389 19.16 -12.84 6.24
N LYS A 390 19.04 -13.62 5.16
CA LYS A 390 20.16 -14.31 4.52
C LYS A 390 21.10 -13.36 3.79
N ILE A 391 20.58 -12.28 3.21
CA ILE A 391 21.40 -11.22 2.63
C ILE A 391 22.27 -10.56 3.72
N GLY A 392 21.69 -10.27 4.88
CA GLY A 392 22.43 -9.75 6.03
C GLY A 392 23.53 -10.70 6.50
N SER A 393 23.27 -12.00 6.57
CA SER A 393 24.31 -12.97 6.95
C SER A 393 25.42 -13.09 5.90
N LYS A 394 25.10 -13.05 4.59
CA LYS A 394 26.08 -13.01 3.51
C LYS A 394 26.97 -11.77 3.56
N LEU A 395 26.40 -10.59 3.84
CA LEU A 395 27.17 -9.35 3.99
C LEU A 395 28.13 -9.41 5.17
N ARG A 396 27.69 -9.95 6.32
CA ARG A 396 28.59 -10.16 7.46
C ARG A 396 29.72 -11.12 7.13
N ALA A 397 29.43 -12.21 6.40
CA ALA A 397 30.42 -13.20 6.01
C ALA A 397 31.44 -12.67 4.98
N SER A 398 31.04 -11.72 4.12
CA SER A 398 31.96 -11.13 3.13
C SER A 398 32.94 -10.12 3.72
N GLY A 399 32.72 -9.67 4.97
CA GLY A 399 33.55 -8.65 5.63
C GLY A 399 33.47 -7.26 4.99
N ARG A 400 32.62 -7.06 3.97
CA ARG A 400 32.45 -5.77 3.31
C ARG A 400 31.73 -4.79 4.24
N LYS A 401 32.33 -3.62 4.47
CA LYS A 401 31.66 -2.52 5.17
C LYS A 401 30.60 -1.91 4.26
N MET A 402 29.36 -1.94 4.71
CA MET A 402 28.21 -1.36 4.04
C MET A 402 27.19 -0.87 5.07
N PRO A 403 26.43 0.19 4.78
CA PRO A 403 25.40 0.68 5.68
C PRO A 403 24.29 -0.36 5.85
N LYS A 404 23.73 -0.43 7.05
CA LYS A 404 22.56 -1.23 7.35
C LYS A 404 21.35 -0.65 6.63
N LEU A 405 20.80 -1.41 5.68
CA LEU A 405 19.58 -1.04 4.96
C LEU A 405 18.35 -1.08 5.89
N ILE A 406 17.60 0.02 5.88
CA ILE A 406 16.29 0.16 6.52
C ILE A 406 15.26 0.47 5.44
N VAL A 407 14.41 -0.49 5.13
CA VAL A 407 13.33 -0.31 4.17
C VAL A 407 12.10 0.25 4.88
N CYS A 408 11.69 1.46 4.52
CA CYS A 408 10.58 2.16 5.15
C CYS A 408 9.26 1.84 4.46
N CYS A 409 8.26 1.41 5.24
CA CYS A 409 6.89 1.12 4.80
C CYS A 409 5.89 1.80 5.76
N ALA A 410 4.62 1.85 5.36
CA ALA A 410 3.54 2.35 6.19
C ALA A 410 2.48 1.27 6.44
N VAL A 411 2.08 1.07 7.69
CA VAL A 411 0.90 0.28 8.06
C VAL A 411 -0.31 1.19 8.05
N ASN A 412 -1.36 0.85 7.29
CA ASN A 412 -2.58 1.65 7.25
C ASN A 412 -3.55 1.23 8.34
N LEU A 413 -3.92 2.19 9.19
CA LEU A 413 -4.84 2.01 10.31
C LEU A 413 -5.92 3.08 10.24
N THR A 414 -7.17 2.65 10.34
CA THR A 414 -8.34 3.54 10.32
C THR A 414 -8.98 3.72 11.70
N SER A 415 -8.45 3.01 12.68
CA SER A 415 -8.79 3.12 14.10
C SER A 415 -8.13 4.33 14.75
N ASP A 416 -8.73 4.68 15.88
CA ASP A 416 -8.30 5.53 17.00
C ASP A 416 -7.03 5.02 17.74
N GLU A 417 -6.25 4.15 17.10
CA GLU A 417 -4.94 3.69 17.56
C GLU A 417 -3.80 4.57 17.03
N VAL A 418 -4.07 5.34 15.97
CA VAL A 418 -3.18 6.35 15.41
C VAL A 418 -3.84 7.72 15.49
N PRO A 419 -3.06 8.82 15.51
CA PRO A 419 -3.62 10.16 15.50
C PRO A 419 -4.61 10.40 14.34
N VAL A 420 -5.72 11.07 14.66
CA VAL A 420 -6.79 11.37 13.69
C VAL A 420 -6.22 12.12 12.49
N GLY A 421 -6.59 11.69 11.28
CA GLY A 421 -6.11 12.28 10.03
C GLY A 421 -4.77 11.73 9.53
N ARG A 422 -3.99 11.03 10.37
CA ARG A 422 -2.74 10.37 9.94
C ARG A 422 -3.03 9.06 9.20
N PHE A 423 -3.90 8.24 9.79
CA PHE A 423 -4.36 6.93 9.28
C PHE A 423 -3.24 5.95 8.85
N ALA A 424 -2.02 6.14 9.34
CA ALA A 424 -0.86 5.33 9.03
C ALA A 424 0.17 5.37 10.17
N GLU A 425 0.97 4.31 10.28
CA GLU A 425 2.05 4.17 11.25
C GLU A 425 3.34 3.68 10.58
N SER A 426 4.50 4.04 11.13
CA SER A 426 5.81 3.60 10.61
C SER A 426 5.99 2.08 10.78
N PHE A 427 6.51 1.44 9.75
CA PHE A 427 6.94 0.05 9.80
C PHE A 427 8.19 -0.15 8.94
N THR A 428 9.26 -0.62 9.55
CA THR A 428 10.56 -0.80 8.88
C THR A 428 10.93 -2.26 8.78
N PHE A 429 11.58 -2.62 7.66
CA PHE A 429 12.28 -3.89 7.52
C PHE A 429 13.80 -3.67 7.52
N GLU A 430 14.50 -4.46 8.30
CA GLU A 430 15.96 -4.57 8.31
C GLU A 430 16.35 -6.05 8.14
N HIS A 431 17.63 -6.35 7.95
CA HIS A 431 18.03 -7.75 7.77
C HIS A 431 17.92 -8.59 9.05
N ASP A 432 17.98 -7.98 10.23
CA ASP A 432 17.96 -8.65 11.54
C ASP A 432 16.61 -8.49 12.24
N GLN A 433 16.06 -7.27 12.30
CA GLN A 433 14.78 -6.99 12.96
C GLN A 433 13.85 -6.12 12.09
N SER A 434 12.56 -6.45 12.12
CA SER A 434 11.51 -5.74 11.40
C SER A 434 10.31 -5.46 12.32
N GLY A 435 9.67 -4.32 12.12
CA GLY A 435 8.57 -3.88 12.97
C GLY A 435 8.37 -2.37 13.00
N GLY A 436 7.61 -1.91 13.99
CA GLY A 436 7.32 -0.49 14.21
C GLY A 436 6.85 -0.25 15.65
N GLY A 437 6.72 1.01 16.06
CA GLY A 437 6.39 1.38 17.44
C GLY A 437 5.14 0.68 17.98
N LEU A 438 4.06 0.66 17.18
CA LEU A 438 2.79 0.02 17.58
C LEU A 438 2.82 -1.51 17.54
N PHE A 439 3.66 -2.12 16.70
CA PHE A 439 3.66 -3.57 16.44
C PHE A 439 4.80 -4.33 17.12
N GLY A 440 5.68 -3.61 17.81
CA GLY A 440 6.94 -4.15 18.33
C GLY A 440 7.92 -4.50 17.21
N ARG A 441 9.12 -4.95 17.60
CA ARG A 441 10.16 -5.45 16.69
C ARG A 441 10.31 -6.96 16.85
N ARG A 442 10.43 -7.69 15.74
CA ARG A 442 10.70 -9.13 15.69
C ARG A 442 11.79 -9.43 14.68
N GLY A 443 12.43 -10.59 14.80
CA GLY A 443 13.38 -11.07 13.81
C GLY A 443 12.79 -11.05 12.40
N THR A 444 13.55 -10.59 11.41
CA THR A 444 13.06 -10.51 10.02
C THR A 444 12.81 -11.90 9.43
N ASP A 445 13.62 -12.87 9.84
CA ASP A 445 13.43 -14.29 9.59
C ASP A 445 12.04 -14.79 10.03
N TRP A 446 11.48 -14.28 11.13
CA TRP A 446 10.11 -14.61 11.54
C TRP A 446 9.10 -14.26 10.45
N TYR A 447 9.18 -13.07 9.86
CA TYR A 447 8.25 -12.67 8.78
C TYR A 447 8.45 -13.52 7.51
N GLU A 448 9.68 -13.93 7.23
CA GLU A 448 10.05 -14.73 6.07
C GLU A 448 9.65 -16.21 6.22
N GLU A 449 9.82 -16.75 7.42
CA GLU A 449 9.52 -18.14 7.80
C GLU A 449 8.05 -18.40 8.05
N GLN A 450 7.28 -17.35 8.34
CA GLN A 450 5.83 -17.40 8.43
C GLN A 450 5.24 -17.58 7.03
N THR A 451 5.57 -18.72 6.42
CA THR A 451 5.20 -19.10 5.06
C THR A 451 3.68 -19.00 4.89
N GLY A 452 3.30 -18.30 3.83
CA GLY A 452 1.96 -18.40 3.28
C GLY A 452 1.98 -19.39 2.13
N LEU A 453 1.06 -19.17 1.20
CA LEU A 453 1.02 -19.89 -0.06
C LEU A 453 2.31 -19.65 -0.89
N PRO A 454 2.73 -20.63 -1.73
CA PRO A 454 3.82 -20.42 -2.67
C PRO A 454 3.63 -19.13 -3.48
N GLY A 455 4.70 -18.33 -3.58
CA GLY A 455 4.69 -17.02 -4.23
C GLY A 455 4.38 -15.86 -3.29
N THR A 456 3.98 -16.08 -2.03
CA THR A 456 3.65 -14.98 -1.08
C THR A 456 4.75 -14.69 -0.06
N GLN A 457 5.94 -15.24 -0.28
CA GLN A 457 7.09 -15.06 0.60
C GLN A 457 7.57 -13.59 0.59
N LEU A 458 8.01 -13.12 1.75
CA LEU A 458 8.49 -11.77 1.95
C LEU A 458 10.00 -11.67 1.69
N THR A 459 10.40 -11.80 0.42
CA THR A 459 11.80 -11.58 0.00
C THR A 459 12.15 -10.10 -0.02
N LEU A 460 13.44 -9.74 -0.06
CA LEU A 460 13.86 -8.33 -0.18
C LEU A 460 13.26 -7.64 -1.42
N PRO A 461 13.18 -8.27 -2.61
CA PRO A 461 12.43 -7.69 -3.73
C PRO A 461 10.93 -7.47 -3.46
N SER A 462 10.32 -8.37 -2.68
CA SER A 462 8.92 -8.19 -2.26
C SER A 462 8.79 -7.01 -1.30
N ILE A 463 9.63 -6.93 -0.27
CA ILE A 463 9.71 -5.80 0.67
C ILE A 463 9.96 -4.48 -0.08
N MET A 464 10.84 -4.52 -1.08
CA MET A 464 11.14 -3.39 -1.94
C MET A 464 9.90 -2.90 -2.71
N ALA A 465 9.11 -3.82 -3.25
CA ALA A 465 7.86 -3.51 -3.91
C ALA A 465 6.77 -3.00 -2.95
N VAL A 466 6.76 -3.45 -1.68
CA VAL A 466 5.84 -2.93 -0.66
C VAL A 466 6.16 -1.47 -0.35
N SER A 467 7.44 -1.16 -0.13
CA SER A 467 7.89 0.23 0.08
C SER A 467 7.61 1.12 -1.13
N GLY A 468 7.54 0.56 -2.34
CA GLY A 468 7.16 1.25 -3.58
C GLY A 468 5.66 1.25 -3.91
N ALA A 469 4.80 0.77 -3.01
CA ALA A 469 3.37 0.56 -3.28
C ALA A 469 2.53 1.85 -3.23
N ALA A 470 2.92 2.87 -4.01
CA ALA A 470 2.32 4.21 -3.99
C ALA A 470 0.85 4.25 -4.43
N LEU A 471 0.37 3.22 -5.15
CA LEU A 471 -1.04 3.06 -5.49
C LEU A 471 -1.65 1.97 -4.63
N SER A 472 -2.48 2.38 -3.68
CA SER A 472 -3.20 1.48 -2.80
C SER A 472 -4.58 2.05 -2.43
N PRO A 473 -5.59 1.21 -2.15
CA PRO A 473 -6.86 1.67 -1.59
C PRO A 473 -6.69 2.49 -0.29
N LEU A 474 -5.70 2.14 0.53
CA LEU A 474 -5.38 2.84 1.77
C LEU A 474 -3.99 3.48 1.63
N MET A 475 -3.92 4.80 1.80
CA MET A 475 -2.72 5.60 1.60
C MET A 475 -2.51 6.58 2.76
N GLY A 476 -2.84 6.15 3.99
CA GLY A 476 -2.84 6.97 5.19
C GLY A 476 -3.68 8.24 4.99
N ARG A 477 -3.06 9.39 5.28
CA ARG A 477 -3.66 10.73 5.10
C ARG A 477 -4.06 11.06 3.66
N PHE A 478 -3.52 10.35 2.66
CA PHE A 478 -3.84 10.56 1.25
C PHE A 478 -5.01 9.68 0.76
N THR A 479 -5.67 8.96 1.67
CA THR A 479 -6.81 8.10 1.34
C THR A 479 -8.02 8.94 0.93
N TYR A 480 -8.51 8.74 -0.29
CA TYR A 480 -9.78 9.30 -0.75
C TYR A 480 -10.87 8.22 -0.73
N PRO A 481 -11.91 8.31 0.13
CA PRO A 481 -12.87 7.22 0.32
C PRO A 481 -13.56 6.71 -0.96
N PRO A 482 -13.99 7.57 -1.92
CA PRO A 482 -14.60 7.09 -3.17
C PRO A 482 -13.60 6.36 -4.08
N LEU A 483 -12.33 6.77 -4.07
CA LEU A 483 -11.28 6.17 -4.91
C LEU A 483 -10.76 4.86 -4.32
N ARG A 484 -10.66 4.79 -2.99
CA ARG A 484 -10.30 3.58 -2.24
C ARG A 484 -11.13 2.38 -2.68
N PHE A 485 -12.43 2.57 -2.72
CA PHE A 485 -13.39 1.53 -3.07
C PHE A 485 -13.20 1.05 -4.51
N LEU A 486 -13.09 1.99 -5.46
CA LEU A 486 -12.81 1.70 -6.85
C LEU A 486 -11.51 0.90 -7.01
N MET A 487 -10.42 1.37 -6.42
CA MET A 487 -9.10 0.75 -6.51
C MET A 487 -9.07 -0.67 -5.94
N ALA A 488 -9.76 -0.90 -4.82
CA ALA A 488 -9.84 -2.22 -4.21
C ALA A 488 -10.50 -3.24 -5.15
N LEU A 489 -11.58 -2.85 -5.82
CA LEU A 489 -12.34 -3.72 -6.72
C LEU A 489 -11.63 -3.95 -8.05
N THR A 490 -11.11 -2.88 -8.67
CA THR A 490 -10.40 -2.96 -9.96
C THR A 490 -8.98 -3.53 -9.84
N ASN A 491 -8.59 -4.00 -8.66
CA ASN A 491 -7.27 -4.56 -8.37
C ASN A 491 -6.10 -3.58 -8.66
N VAL A 492 -6.38 -2.26 -8.67
CA VAL A 492 -5.36 -1.22 -8.79
C VAL A 492 -4.77 -1.00 -7.40
N ARG A 493 -4.00 -1.99 -6.94
CA ARG A 493 -3.42 -2.03 -5.59
C ARG A 493 -2.07 -2.72 -5.60
N LEU A 494 -1.10 -2.10 -4.93
CA LEU A 494 0.24 -2.63 -4.74
C LEU A 494 0.53 -2.99 -3.29
N GLY A 495 -0.29 -2.50 -2.35
CA GLY A 495 -0.19 -2.82 -0.93
C GLY A 495 -0.52 -4.28 -0.64
N VAL A 496 0.05 -4.80 0.44
CA VAL A 496 -0.02 -6.23 0.78
C VAL A 496 -0.48 -6.44 2.21
N TRP A 497 -1.18 -7.55 2.41
CA TRP A 497 -1.48 -8.06 3.74
C TRP A 497 -0.34 -8.93 4.23
N ILE A 498 0.23 -8.60 5.39
CA ILE A 498 1.19 -9.46 6.08
C ILE A 498 0.62 -9.93 7.40
N LYS A 499 1.14 -11.05 7.92
CA LYS A 499 0.72 -11.61 9.20
C LYS A 499 1.08 -10.62 10.32
N ASN A 500 0.13 -10.39 11.21
CA ASN A 500 0.31 -9.46 12.32
C ASN A 500 1.20 -10.08 13.43
N PRO A 501 2.35 -9.48 13.79
CA PRO A 501 3.22 -10.02 14.83
C PRO A 501 2.61 -10.05 16.25
N LEU A 502 1.55 -9.27 16.47
CA LEU A 502 0.85 -9.19 17.76
C LEU A 502 -0.33 -10.16 17.88
N HIS A 503 -0.73 -10.83 16.79
CA HIS A 503 -1.92 -11.66 16.81
C HIS A 503 -1.59 -13.08 17.33
N PRO A 504 -2.28 -13.58 18.38
CA PRO A 504 -1.93 -14.84 19.08
C PRO A 504 -1.80 -16.07 18.17
N ARG A 505 -2.61 -16.11 17.10
CA ARG A 505 -2.56 -17.19 16.09
C ARG A 505 -1.17 -17.40 15.48
N TRP A 506 -0.36 -16.35 15.37
CA TRP A 506 0.95 -16.41 14.69
C TRP A 506 2.12 -16.60 15.66
N GLU A 507 1.85 -16.64 16.97
CA GLU A 507 2.91 -16.82 17.99
C GLU A 507 3.62 -18.16 17.85
N ARG A 508 2.89 -19.23 17.49
CA ARG A 508 3.44 -20.58 17.32
C ARG A 508 3.44 -20.99 15.85
N LYS A 509 4.54 -21.59 15.41
CA LYS A 509 4.64 -22.25 14.11
C LYS A 509 3.74 -23.49 14.16
N PRO A 510 2.76 -23.65 13.25
CA PRO A 510 1.96 -24.87 13.22
C PRO A 510 2.88 -26.07 12.94
N GLU A 511 2.74 -27.15 13.71
CA GLU A 511 3.45 -28.38 13.40
C GLU A 511 3.01 -28.92 12.04
N PRO A 512 3.93 -29.42 11.20
CA PRO A 512 3.57 -29.95 9.90
C PRO A 512 2.64 -31.16 10.09
N PRO A 513 1.46 -31.17 9.45
CA PRO A 513 0.47 -32.23 9.63
C PRO A 513 1.01 -33.58 9.16
N ARG A 514 0.85 -34.62 9.99
CA ARG A 514 1.25 -36.00 9.68
C ARG A 514 0.15 -36.71 8.88
N GLY A 515 0.49 -37.22 7.70
CA GLY A 515 -0.43 -37.95 6.81
C GLY A 515 -0.97 -37.13 5.62
N ARG A 516 -1.54 -37.82 4.61
CA ARG A 516 -2.07 -37.15 3.40
C ARG A 516 -3.37 -36.37 3.68
N LEU A 517 -4.30 -36.95 4.44
CA LEU A 517 -5.57 -36.31 4.80
C LEU A 517 -5.36 -35.09 5.69
N ALA A 518 -4.50 -35.18 6.71
CA ALA A 518 -4.18 -34.04 7.57
C ALA A 518 -3.53 -32.88 6.78
N ARG A 519 -2.67 -33.19 5.81
CA ARG A 519 -2.10 -32.18 4.89
C ARG A 519 -3.17 -31.50 4.04
N LEU A 520 -4.14 -32.25 3.52
CA LEU A 520 -5.24 -31.70 2.75
C LEU A 520 -6.11 -30.79 3.62
N TRP A 521 -6.51 -31.25 4.81
CA TRP A 521 -7.30 -30.46 5.77
C TRP A 521 -6.60 -29.19 6.21
N ALA A 522 -5.29 -29.26 6.53
CA ALA A 522 -4.50 -28.09 6.86
C ALA A 522 -4.45 -27.09 5.69
N SER A 523 -4.26 -27.56 4.46
CA SER A 523 -4.28 -26.69 3.27
C SER A 523 -5.63 -26.00 3.06
N VAL A 524 -6.74 -26.67 3.37
CA VAL A 524 -8.08 -26.08 3.31
C VAL A 524 -8.26 -25.01 4.39
N LEU A 525 -7.88 -25.31 5.63
CA LEU A 525 -7.96 -24.38 6.76
C LEU A 525 -7.07 -23.15 6.56
N ASP A 526 -5.83 -23.35 6.13
CA ASP A 526 -4.90 -22.26 5.83
C ASP A 526 -5.44 -21.40 4.70
N GLY A 527 -5.93 -22.02 3.62
CA GLY A 527 -6.59 -21.33 2.52
C GLY A 527 -7.78 -20.47 2.98
N TRP A 528 -8.66 -21.02 3.82
CA TRP A 528 -9.81 -20.27 4.36
C TRP A 528 -9.40 -19.07 5.23
N HIS A 529 -8.22 -19.13 5.84
CA HIS A 529 -7.73 -18.12 6.76
C HIS A 529 -6.84 -17.05 6.13
N GLU A 530 -6.39 -17.27 4.90
CA GLU A 530 -5.67 -16.31 4.06
C GLU A 530 -6.59 -15.15 3.63
N PRO A 531 -6.04 -13.97 3.31
CA PRO A 531 -6.84 -12.81 2.95
C PRO A 531 -7.43 -12.97 1.55
N GLY A 532 -8.71 -13.33 1.48
CA GLY A 532 -9.52 -13.39 0.25
C GLY A 532 -10.42 -12.16 0.05
N ALA A 533 -11.56 -12.35 -0.63
CA ALA A 533 -12.50 -11.30 -1.01
C ALA A 533 -12.98 -10.41 0.15
N LEU A 534 -13.14 -10.97 1.37
CA LEU A 534 -13.52 -10.19 2.55
C LEU A 534 -12.47 -9.16 2.95
N TYR A 535 -11.18 -9.41 2.70
CA TYR A 535 -10.13 -8.43 2.92
C TYR A 535 -10.15 -7.34 1.85
N VAL A 536 -10.55 -7.65 0.61
CA VAL A 536 -10.81 -6.62 -0.42
C VAL A 536 -11.93 -5.69 0.04
N LEU A 537 -13.00 -6.24 0.61
CA LEU A 537 -14.08 -5.43 1.18
C LEU A 537 -13.60 -4.58 2.36
N ARG A 538 -12.74 -5.12 3.23
CA ARG A 538 -12.11 -4.34 4.32
C ARG A 538 -11.24 -3.21 3.79
N GLU A 539 -10.48 -3.42 2.71
CA GLU A 539 -9.74 -2.36 2.02
C GLU A 539 -10.70 -1.31 1.48
N ALA A 540 -11.77 -1.71 0.79
CA ALA A 540 -12.74 -0.83 0.17
C ALA A 540 -13.50 0.04 1.19
N LEU A 541 -13.85 -0.54 2.34
CA LEU A 541 -14.50 0.15 3.46
C LEU A 541 -13.50 0.88 4.38
N GLY A 542 -12.19 0.64 4.20
CA GLY A 542 -11.14 1.07 5.11
C GLY A 542 -11.44 0.71 6.55
N ALA A 543 -11.69 -0.57 6.78
CA ALA A 543 -11.89 -1.13 8.10
C ALA A 543 -10.63 -1.90 8.51
N THR A 544 -9.57 -1.18 8.89
CA THR A 544 -8.28 -1.74 9.34
C THR A 544 -7.96 -1.32 10.78
N LYS A 545 -7.58 -2.30 11.60
CA LYS A 545 -7.25 -2.16 13.03
C LYS A 545 -5.98 -2.93 13.35
N SER A 546 -5.27 -2.51 14.40
CA SER A 546 -4.05 -3.19 14.88
C SER A 546 -4.30 -4.61 15.39
N THR A 547 -5.53 -4.92 15.80
CA THR A 547 -5.93 -6.23 16.35
C THR A 547 -6.29 -7.26 15.29
N HIS A 548 -6.38 -6.85 14.02
CA HIS A 548 -6.71 -7.78 12.94
C HIS A 548 -5.60 -8.82 12.72
N ARG A 549 -5.99 -9.99 12.21
CA ARG A 549 -5.07 -11.11 11.94
C ARG A 549 -3.94 -10.75 10.97
N PHE A 550 -4.22 -9.85 10.03
CA PHE A 550 -3.25 -9.32 9.09
C PHE A 550 -3.25 -7.80 9.19
N ILE A 551 -2.08 -7.23 8.93
CA ILE A 551 -1.87 -5.79 8.80
C ILE A 551 -1.61 -5.44 7.33
N TYR A 552 -2.03 -4.25 6.93
CA TYR A 552 -1.96 -3.81 5.54
C TYR A 552 -0.81 -2.83 5.34
N LEU A 553 0.22 -3.28 4.64
CA LEU A 553 1.43 -2.52 4.36
C LEU A 553 1.40 -1.89 2.97
N THR A 554 1.94 -0.67 2.91
CA THR A 554 2.02 0.16 1.69
C THR A 554 3.30 0.99 1.68
N ASP A 555 3.44 1.86 0.67
CA ASP A 555 4.55 2.79 0.51
C ASP A 555 4.82 3.59 1.80
N GLY A 556 6.09 3.69 2.17
CA GLY A 556 6.53 4.46 3.35
C GLY A 556 6.11 5.93 3.27
N GLY A 557 6.01 6.49 2.06
CA GLY A 557 5.57 7.86 1.81
C GLY A 557 4.13 8.16 2.25
N HIS A 558 3.30 7.14 2.51
CA HIS A 558 1.98 7.35 3.12
C HIS A 558 2.06 7.77 4.59
N TRP A 559 3.19 7.49 5.26
CA TRP A 559 3.51 8.00 6.59
C TRP A 559 4.51 9.17 6.51
N GLU A 560 5.69 8.94 5.91
CA GLU A 560 6.80 9.90 5.76
C GLU A 560 7.68 9.52 4.55
N ASN A 561 7.90 10.45 3.60
CA ASN A 561 8.47 10.11 2.28
C ASN A 561 10.00 10.23 2.17
N THR A 562 10.66 10.86 3.13
CA THR A 562 12.11 11.15 3.07
C THR A 562 12.98 10.05 3.68
N GLY A 563 12.45 9.28 4.64
CA GLY A 563 13.21 8.31 5.44
C GLY A 563 13.94 8.95 6.63
N LEU A 564 13.85 10.28 6.79
CA LEU A 564 14.59 11.04 7.80
C LEU A 564 14.23 10.61 9.22
N VAL A 565 12.94 10.46 9.51
CA VAL A 565 12.47 10.21 10.89
C VAL A 565 13.01 8.87 11.42
N GLU A 566 13.19 7.86 10.57
CA GLU A 566 13.76 6.58 10.97
C GLU A 566 15.27 6.65 11.26
N LEU A 567 16.02 7.56 10.62
CA LEU A 567 17.41 7.82 11.02
C LEU A 567 17.48 8.54 12.36
N LEU A 568 16.60 9.53 12.58
CA LEU A 568 16.53 10.23 13.86
C LEU A 568 16.12 9.28 14.99
N ARG A 569 15.25 8.30 14.72
CA ARG A 569 14.88 7.24 15.67
C ARG A 569 16.08 6.36 16.08
N ARG A 570 17.15 6.34 15.29
CA ARG A 570 18.43 5.66 15.58
C ARG A 570 19.52 6.63 16.04
N ARG A 571 19.16 7.87 16.42
CA ARG A 571 20.06 8.89 16.96
C ARG A 571 21.31 9.14 16.10
N CYS A 572 21.15 9.13 14.77
CA CYS A 572 22.25 9.49 13.88
C CYS A 572 22.73 10.93 14.16
N THR A 573 24.04 11.12 14.28
CA THR A 573 24.63 12.44 14.56
C THR A 573 24.98 13.21 13.30
N HIS A 574 25.15 12.52 12.17
CA HIS A 574 25.44 13.10 10.87
C HIS A 574 24.46 12.51 9.85
N VAL A 575 23.47 13.30 9.45
CA VAL A 575 22.37 12.84 8.59
C VAL A 575 22.46 13.51 7.22
N LEU A 576 22.44 12.72 6.16
CA LEU A 576 22.33 13.17 4.77
C LEU A 576 20.95 12.74 4.24
N CYS A 577 20.04 13.69 4.02
CA CYS A 577 18.69 13.43 3.52
C CYS A 577 18.57 13.91 2.07
N PHE A 578 18.37 12.99 1.13
CA PHE A 578 18.18 13.27 -0.29
C PHE A 578 16.70 13.16 -0.67
N ASP A 579 16.10 14.31 -0.91
CA ASP A 579 14.70 14.48 -1.27
C ASP A 579 14.54 14.66 -2.78
N ALA A 580 13.97 13.65 -3.44
CA ALA A 580 13.60 13.64 -4.85
C ALA A 580 12.08 13.66 -5.03
N SER A 581 11.33 14.09 -4.01
CA SER A 581 9.87 14.26 -4.05
C SER A 581 9.48 15.36 -5.02
N SER A 582 8.28 15.23 -5.61
CA SER A 582 7.81 16.19 -6.61
C SER A 582 7.27 17.41 -5.89
N ASP A 583 7.86 18.56 -6.13
CA ASP A 583 7.40 19.81 -5.52
C ASP A 583 7.34 20.92 -6.57
N PRO A 584 6.35 20.87 -7.48
CA PRO A 584 6.20 21.88 -8.52
C PRO A 584 5.88 23.27 -7.94
N THR A 585 5.39 23.34 -6.70
CA THR A 585 5.03 24.58 -6.01
C THR A 585 6.16 25.16 -5.16
N GLY A 586 7.23 24.41 -4.92
CA GLY A 586 8.31 24.82 -4.00
C GLY A 586 7.83 25.01 -2.55
N ALA A 587 6.86 24.22 -2.10
CA ALA A 587 6.23 24.40 -0.80
C ALA A 587 6.92 23.63 0.34
N GLY A 588 7.86 22.74 0.04
CA GLY A 588 8.61 21.96 1.02
C GLY A 588 7.75 21.01 1.84
N LEU A 589 6.65 20.48 1.27
CA LEU A 589 5.64 19.73 2.04
C LEU A 589 6.21 18.48 2.72
N ASP A 590 7.09 17.73 2.06
CA ASP A 590 7.60 16.47 2.60
C ASP A 590 8.63 16.69 3.71
N ILE A 591 9.57 17.64 3.54
CA ILE A 591 10.50 18.02 4.61
C ILE A 591 9.77 18.65 5.81
N GLY A 592 8.78 19.51 5.57
CA GLY A 592 7.96 20.08 6.64
C GLY A 592 7.20 19.02 7.43
N ARG A 593 6.69 17.98 6.76
CA ARG A 593 6.07 16.82 7.42
C ARG A 593 7.07 16.00 8.22
N ALA A 594 8.27 15.76 7.69
CA ALA A 594 9.32 15.02 8.40
C ALA A 594 9.73 15.74 9.68
N ILE A 595 9.91 17.07 9.64
CA ILE A 595 10.19 17.92 10.82
C ILE A 595 9.05 17.82 11.84
N ALA A 596 7.79 17.93 11.39
CA ALA A 596 6.64 17.83 12.29
C ALA A 596 6.54 16.45 12.96
N LEU A 597 6.81 15.37 12.22
CA LEU A 597 6.83 14.01 12.75
C LEU A 597 8.01 13.76 13.70
N ALA A 598 9.20 14.27 13.38
CA ALA A 598 10.36 14.18 14.27
C ALA A 598 10.04 14.79 15.64
N ARG A 599 9.34 15.94 15.65
CA ARG A 599 8.90 16.59 16.88
C ARG A 599 7.79 15.81 17.59
N SER A 600 6.76 15.36 16.87
CA SER A 600 5.59 14.73 17.51
C SER A 600 5.83 13.30 17.98
N GLU A 601 6.67 12.54 17.28
CA GLU A 601 6.95 11.13 17.58
C GLU A 601 8.18 10.98 18.47
N LEU A 602 9.27 11.69 18.15
CA LEU A 602 10.56 11.49 18.82
C LEU A 602 10.90 12.61 19.81
N GLY A 603 10.13 13.70 19.84
CA GLY A 603 10.52 14.90 20.58
C GLY A 603 11.81 15.55 20.07
N ALA A 604 12.29 15.16 18.88
CA ALA A 604 13.49 15.71 18.28
C ALA A 604 13.14 17.03 17.57
N ASP A 605 13.81 18.12 17.94
CA ASP A 605 13.61 19.40 17.28
C ASP A 605 14.60 19.58 16.14
N VAL A 606 14.08 19.91 14.96
CA VAL A 606 14.85 20.03 13.73
C VAL A 606 14.81 21.49 13.27
N GLU A 607 15.95 22.14 13.36
CA GLU A 607 16.17 23.50 12.88
C GLU A 607 16.80 23.44 11.48
N LEU A 608 15.97 23.69 10.45
CA LEU A 608 16.38 23.64 9.05
C LEU A 608 15.59 24.69 8.26
N ASP A 609 16.29 25.51 7.47
CA ASP A 609 15.66 26.40 6.49
C ASP A 609 15.81 25.82 5.07
N PRO A 610 14.74 25.26 4.47
CA PRO A 610 14.81 24.66 3.15
C PRO A 610 14.59 25.68 2.01
N ARG A 611 14.31 26.97 2.30
CA ARG A 611 13.97 27.96 1.26
C ARG A 611 15.03 28.10 0.16
N PRO A 612 16.36 28.06 0.44
CA PRO A 612 17.37 28.13 -0.62
C PRO A 612 17.32 26.96 -1.62
N THR A 613 16.71 25.83 -1.25
CA THR A 613 16.51 24.67 -2.13
C THR A 613 15.14 24.62 -2.78
N MET A 614 14.36 25.71 -2.70
CA MET A 614 13.10 25.86 -3.42
C MET A 614 13.32 26.63 -4.73
N PRO A 615 12.57 26.33 -5.80
CA PRO A 615 12.70 27.05 -7.06
C PRO A 615 12.14 28.47 -6.94
N GLY A 616 12.88 29.46 -7.44
CA GLY A 616 12.40 30.82 -7.65
C GLY A 616 11.49 30.94 -8.88
N GLU A 617 11.16 32.18 -9.28
CA GLU A 617 10.27 32.45 -10.42
C GLU A 617 10.82 31.93 -11.76
N ASP A 618 12.14 31.90 -11.92
CA ASP A 618 12.84 31.34 -13.08
C ASP A 618 12.91 29.80 -13.05
N GLY A 619 12.36 29.18 -12.01
CA GLY A 619 12.39 27.75 -11.77
C GLY A 619 13.77 27.23 -11.35
N MET A 620 14.71 28.11 -10.97
CA MET A 620 16.03 27.75 -10.47
C MET A 620 16.09 27.96 -8.96
N SER A 621 16.89 27.15 -8.27
CA SER A 621 17.17 27.28 -6.85
C SER A 621 18.53 27.94 -6.61
N GLU A 622 18.72 28.48 -5.41
CA GLU A 622 20.00 29.05 -5.00
C GLU A 622 21.01 27.93 -4.70
N LEU A 623 20.57 26.90 -3.96
CA LEU A 623 21.37 25.77 -3.53
C LEU A 623 20.64 24.44 -3.85
N MET A 624 21.40 23.37 -4.05
CA MET A 624 20.85 22.00 -4.12
C MET A 624 20.77 21.34 -2.74
N ALA A 625 21.64 21.75 -1.81
CA ALA A 625 21.68 21.24 -0.46
C ALA A 625 21.86 22.36 0.57
N VAL A 626 21.26 22.16 1.75
CA VAL A 626 21.35 23.07 2.90
C VAL A 626 21.67 22.30 4.17
N ARG A 627 22.27 23.00 5.14
CA ARG A 627 22.59 22.46 6.45
C ARG A 627 21.58 22.95 7.50
N GLY A 628 21.16 22.03 8.35
CA GLY A 628 20.40 22.28 9.56
C GLY A 628 20.98 21.47 10.73
N GLN A 629 20.24 21.48 11.82
CA GLN A 629 20.62 20.85 13.08
C GLN A 629 19.44 20.07 13.66
N VAL A 630 19.75 19.00 14.39
CA VAL A 630 18.77 18.25 15.18
C VAL A 630 19.20 18.24 16.63
N ARG A 631 18.27 18.60 17.52
CA ARG A 631 18.42 18.49 18.97
C ARG A 631 17.55 17.34 19.47
N TYR A 632 18.19 16.36 20.07
CA TYR A 632 17.51 15.23 20.72
C TYR A 632 17.16 15.59 22.18
N PRO A 633 16.05 15.09 22.73
CA PRO A 633 15.57 15.48 24.06
C PRO A 633 16.55 15.11 25.20
N ASP A 634 17.22 13.97 25.10
CA ASP A 634 18.04 13.40 26.18
C ASP A 634 19.55 13.34 25.87
N GLN A 635 20.01 14.04 24.82
CA GLN A 635 21.41 14.01 24.40
C GLN A 635 22.01 15.42 24.42
N GLY A 636 23.13 15.59 25.12
CA GLY A 636 23.95 16.78 25.01
C GLY A 636 24.66 16.82 23.66
N GLY A 637 24.46 17.89 22.89
CA GLY A 637 25.11 18.10 21.59
C GLY A 637 24.14 18.12 20.40
N GLU A 638 24.56 18.80 19.33
CA GLU A 638 23.75 18.99 18.12
C GLU A 638 24.15 17.99 17.04
N ALA A 639 23.18 17.27 16.50
CA ALA A 639 23.37 16.45 15.30
C ALA A 639 23.26 17.32 14.05
N LYS A 640 24.09 17.03 13.03
CA LYS A 640 24.08 17.72 11.76
C LYS A 640 23.07 17.06 10.82
N LEU A 641 22.21 17.87 10.20
CA LEU A 641 21.32 17.44 9.13
C LEU A 641 21.70 18.18 7.85
N ILE A 642 22.04 17.45 6.79
CA ILE A 642 22.20 17.99 5.45
C ILE A 642 21.02 17.53 4.62
N TYR A 643 20.27 18.49 4.07
CA TYR A 643 19.10 18.23 3.24
C TYR A 643 19.42 18.62 1.80
N GLY A 644 19.50 17.64 0.91
CA GLY A 644 19.66 17.80 -0.53
C GLY A 644 18.33 17.60 -1.24
N LYS A 645 17.95 18.51 -2.13
CA LYS A 645 16.70 18.47 -2.90
C LYS A 645 16.99 18.30 -4.39
N ALA A 646 16.12 17.59 -5.10
CA ALA A 646 16.13 17.53 -6.55
C ALA A 646 15.68 18.87 -7.17
N VAL A 647 16.58 19.85 -7.19
CA VAL A 647 16.42 21.17 -7.81
C VAL A 647 17.60 21.52 -8.70
N LEU A 648 17.38 22.36 -9.71
CA LEU A 648 18.43 22.87 -10.59
C LEU A 648 18.87 24.26 -10.12
N THR A 649 20.17 24.49 -10.03
CA THR A 649 20.76 25.80 -9.70
C THR A 649 21.32 26.47 -10.96
N ARG A 650 21.66 27.76 -10.86
CA ARG A 650 22.32 28.50 -11.96
C ARG A 650 23.74 28.02 -12.26
N SER A 651 24.38 27.35 -11.32
CA SER A 651 25.71 26.77 -11.45
C SER A 651 25.70 25.31 -11.91
N GLY A 652 24.52 24.75 -12.23
CA GLY A 652 24.39 23.38 -12.68
C GLY A 652 25.08 23.13 -14.01
N SER A 653 25.36 21.87 -14.33
CA SER A 653 26.00 21.54 -15.60
C SER A 653 25.12 21.89 -16.82
N TRP A 654 25.78 22.23 -17.93
CA TRP A 654 25.09 22.74 -19.12
C TRP A 654 24.11 21.74 -19.74
N ASP A 655 24.39 20.44 -19.64
CA ASP A 655 23.49 19.36 -20.08
C ASP A 655 22.16 19.38 -19.31
N LEU A 656 22.17 19.68 -18.01
CA LEU A 656 20.95 19.82 -17.20
C LEU A 656 20.14 21.05 -17.63
N HIS A 657 20.82 22.17 -17.94
CA HIS A 657 20.18 23.37 -18.47
C HIS A 657 19.57 23.13 -19.85
N ALA A 658 20.30 22.48 -20.76
CA ALA A 658 19.79 22.08 -22.07
C ALA A 658 18.60 21.12 -21.95
N PHE A 659 18.66 20.17 -21.01
CA PHE A 659 17.56 19.25 -20.73
C PHE A 659 16.32 19.99 -20.20
N LYS A 660 16.47 20.92 -19.24
CA LYS A 660 15.37 21.75 -18.73
C LYS A 660 14.74 22.61 -19.82
N ALA A 661 15.54 23.21 -20.70
CA ALA A 661 15.05 24.04 -21.80
C ALA A 661 14.15 23.24 -22.77
N ARG A 662 14.47 21.96 -22.98
CA ARG A 662 13.66 21.03 -23.79
C ARG A 662 12.45 20.46 -23.03
N GLU A 663 12.67 20.03 -21.78
CA GLU A 663 11.68 19.41 -20.89
C GLU A 663 11.38 20.35 -19.72
N GLY A 664 10.52 21.35 -19.95
CA GLY A 664 10.22 22.40 -18.96
C GLY A 664 9.65 21.93 -17.62
N ARG A 665 9.28 20.65 -17.49
CA ARG A 665 8.87 20.05 -16.22
C ARG A 665 10.05 19.61 -15.34
N PHE A 666 11.26 19.53 -15.87
CA PHE A 666 12.44 19.12 -15.09
C PHE A 666 12.77 20.16 -14.00
N PRO A 667 13.07 19.75 -12.75
CA PRO A 667 13.19 18.38 -12.20
C PRO A 667 11.93 17.84 -11.47
N ASN A 668 10.74 18.28 -11.87
CA ASN A 668 9.45 17.96 -11.23
C ASN A 668 8.53 17.05 -12.07
N HIS A 669 9.10 16.07 -12.79
CA HIS A 669 8.28 15.10 -13.53
C HIS A 669 7.42 14.26 -12.57
N SER A 670 6.12 14.12 -12.82
CA SER A 670 5.19 13.38 -11.94
C SER A 670 5.68 11.99 -11.52
N THR A 671 5.46 11.63 -10.24
CA THR A 671 5.71 10.28 -9.70
C THR A 671 4.85 9.19 -10.35
N SER A 672 3.76 9.55 -11.04
CA SER A 672 3.00 8.62 -11.87
C SER A 672 3.75 8.18 -13.13
N LYS A 673 4.79 8.92 -13.54
CA LYS A 673 5.65 8.56 -14.69
C LYS A 673 6.71 7.58 -14.21
N GLN A 674 6.36 6.30 -14.29
CA GLN A 674 7.23 5.21 -13.85
C GLN A 674 8.13 4.64 -14.96
N MET A 675 8.10 5.24 -16.15
CA MET A 675 8.89 4.84 -17.32
C MET A 675 9.68 6.06 -17.80
N PHE A 676 11.00 5.98 -17.71
CA PHE A 676 11.91 7.04 -18.13
C PHE A 676 12.56 6.69 -19.46
N THR A 677 12.92 7.71 -20.23
CA THR A 677 13.89 7.56 -21.31
C THR A 677 15.30 7.51 -20.72
N ASP A 678 16.27 7.05 -21.50
CA ASP A 678 17.68 7.09 -21.11
C ASP A 678 18.14 8.51 -20.73
N GLU A 679 17.81 9.52 -21.57
CA GLU A 679 18.12 10.92 -21.28
C GLU A 679 17.48 11.43 -19.98
N GLN A 680 16.22 11.05 -19.71
CA GLN A 680 15.55 11.42 -18.46
C GLN A 680 16.26 10.81 -17.26
N PHE A 681 16.61 9.53 -17.34
CA PHE A 681 17.36 8.86 -16.29
C PHE A 681 18.71 9.55 -16.02
N GLU A 682 19.46 9.82 -17.08
CA GLU A 682 20.78 10.44 -16.98
C GLU A 682 20.70 11.86 -16.39
N ALA A 683 19.73 12.68 -16.81
CA ALA A 683 19.55 14.02 -16.26
C ALA A 683 19.26 14.01 -14.74
N TYR A 684 18.41 13.10 -14.25
CA TYR A 684 18.18 12.98 -12.81
C TYR A 684 19.37 12.38 -12.07
N ARG A 685 20.08 11.41 -12.64
CA ARG A 685 21.31 10.85 -12.06
C ARG A 685 22.38 11.94 -11.92
N ARG A 686 22.61 12.74 -12.96
CA ARG A 686 23.56 13.86 -12.93
C ARG A 686 23.15 14.92 -11.90
N LEU A 687 21.88 15.30 -11.86
CA LEU A 687 21.34 16.22 -10.85
C LEU A 687 21.59 15.71 -9.42
N GLY A 688 21.36 14.42 -9.19
CA GLY A 688 21.63 13.76 -7.91
C GLY A 688 23.10 13.77 -7.53
N TYR A 689 23.99 13.57 -8.49
CA TYR A 689 25.45 13.63 -8.27
C TYR A 689 25.92 15.03 -7.86
N GLU A 690 25.38 16.08 -8.48
CA GLU A 690 25.70 17.47 -8.11
C GLU A 690 25.17 17.83 -6.71
N ALA A 691 23.92 17.45 -6.41
CA ALA A 691 23.35 17.62 -5.08
C ALA A 691 24.12 16.83 -4.01
N GLY A 692 24.54 15.60 -4.34
CA GLY A 692 25.37 14.75 -3.48
C GLY A 692 26.73 15.37 -3.19
N THR A 693 27.40 15.93 -4.20
CA THR A 693 28.67 16.62 -4.04
C THR A 693 28.54 17.81 -3.08
N GLN A 694 27.57 18.69 -3.32
CA GLN A 694 27.34 19.84 -2.44
C GLN A 694 26.98 19.40 -1.00
N ALA A 695 26.23 18.31 -0.85
CA ALA A 695 25.87 17.78 0.47
C ALA A 695 27.09 17.26 1.25
N VAL A 696 28.06 16.61 0.58
CA VAL A 696 29.30 16.16 1.23
C VAL A 696 30.13 17.35 1.70
N ASP A 697 30.24 18.39 0.88
CA ASP A 697 31.00 19.60 1.23
C ASP A 697 30.42 20.29 2.48
N LEU A 698 29.08 20.31 2.61
CA LEU A 698 28.39 20.86 3.78
C LEU A 698 28.50 20.01 5.04
N LEU A 699 28.68 18.69 4.90
CA LEU A 699 28.79 17.76 6.03
C LEU A 699 30.08 18.01 6.84
N ASN A 700 31.14 18.45 6.15
CA ASN A 700 32.43 18.84 6.71
C ASN A 700 33.00 17.80 7.69
N ILE A 701 33.06 16.54 7.25
CA ILE A 701 33.77 15.47 7.96
C ILE A 701 35.22 15.47 7.47
N PRO A 702 36.23 15.52 8.35
CA PRO A 702 37.63 15.45 7.96
C PRO A 702 37.91 14.24 7.07
N ASP A 703 38.60 14.46 5.95
CA ASP A 703 38.93 13.39 4.99
C ASP A 703 39.68 12.23 5.66
N ALA A 704 40.48 12.48 6.72
CA ALA A 704 41.15 11.45 7.51
C ALA A 704 40.19 10.39 8.12
N LEU A 705 38.95 10.77 8.43
CA LEU A 705 37.92 9.86 8.94
C LEU A 705 37.21 9.08 7.82
N LEU A 706 37.29 9.57 6.57
CA LEU A 706 36.68 9.00 5.39
C LEU A 706 37.66 8.16 4.56
N SER A 707 38.97 8.42 4.65
CA SER A 707 40.04 7.69 3.95
C SER A 707 39.87 6.17 4.07
N PRO A 708 40.10 5.38 3.01
CA PRO A 708 40.05 3.93 3.10
C PRO A 708 41.09 3.47 4.13
N VAL A 709 40.64 2.80 5.20
CA VAL A 709 41.57 2.07 6.08
C VAL A 709 42.17 0.99 5.20
N ARG A 710 43.44 1.14 4.81
CA ARG A 710 44.21 0.04 4.22
C ARG A 710 44.23 -1.07 5.26
N ILE A 711 43.37 -2.07 5.08
CA ILE A 711 43.57 -3.37 5.71
C ILE A 711 44.83 -3.88 5.03
N VAL A 712 45.96 -3.76 5.73
CA VAL A 712 47.18 -4.47 5.36
C VAL A 712 46.82 -5.94 5.52
N LEU A 713 46.54 -6.61 4.41
CA LEU A 713 46.51 -8.06 4.37
C LEU A 713 47.96 -8.50 4.61
N SER A 714 48.28 -8.79 5.87
CA SER A 714 49.51 -9.47 6.28
C SER A 714 49.40 -10.96 6.03
#